data_AF-A0A5B7UKU5-F1
#
_entry.id   AF-A0A5B7UKU5-F1
#
_cell.length_a   1.000
_cell.length_b   1.000
_cell.length_c   1.000
_cell.angle_alpha   90.00
_cell.angle_beta   90.00
_cell.angle_gamma   90.00
#
_symmetry.space_group_name_H-M   'P 1'
#
loop_
_entity.id
_entity.type
_entity.pdbx_description
1 polymer ?
#
loop_
_entity_poly.entity_id
_entity_poly.type
_entity_poly.pdbx_seq_one_letter_code
_entity_poly.pdbx_strand_id
1 'polypeptide(L)'
;MRGTVLDGRYTLTERIGAGGMGAVWRARDARLDRDVAVKLLGLPRHTSGPERERMLALFVREARAAAALDSSYIVPVFDHGADGDVPYLVMPLLTGRTVNALLREGDGLAPERVADIAGQVCRALAVAHRAGIVHRDIKPANVIVTDEGTVKVLDFGIAKFLDATGATGGYLTRTSDSPIGTLHYMAPERFTRGPADGRTDVYSLGCMVHEMLTGSPPFDAPSEAALMHCHVYEAPDPPSARRPELTPEWDAFVGRTLTKDPTGRPTADEARQALEVLARTAGLRPVPVPPPAPVATPPAAPLEPVGAAEYPLAPPMPQGPPTPWPVPQPLVVAGSGPRPWWRRWWLPAGAAVAVAALVAVLTVVNPFDKDGGGGTDKEAKGGGSGSSDGRGTGDGKGGGTGAKGPAVAEQARTETLSIGTAADSKGPSPAVGGAHRGGSVTVLDPYELTTIDPGTMWSGTERLVSRLVYRSLTGLKTLPDGSVKLVGDLATDAGRPSAGGRTWTFTLKEGLTYNDGLPVRAKDFAHAVERTLGPQFSLGDKTLRSWILGKDATAGTAARSLPPGAIETPNDRTIVFHLEAARPDFNVALAGPTGAPLPEKVKDGPVNSGTLPSTGPYQINAYQSGKDLVLTRNPAWRAATDPLRTAYPDTYRVEGNVAVDQIKSRTLAARPGEAVMSFTGTLAKGDLDQASGAGRLTAPSSYVQTYMINTQRVKNRAVRKAIATALPAADVLAASDENGTVQHNLLPPGVRGARPFDLYDAGERGSPAKARELLKDAGKSGYRITLGYGSEADAKRADVIEAALEQAGFRVDLKQDKAADYFKNAGDGKYDLFRLAVGGGLPVASSFLPDYFGSETSAPASSNYSRLKNSEVDDAIEAADGAGSVPAAGKLWAKVDRRVMEEAAAVPLYVPTRTFLHSEAVRGLQVDLDGVSPLNAYVRP
;
A
#
# COMPACT_ATOMS: atom_id res chain seq x y z
N MET A 1 -29.95 24.50 10.72
CA MET A 1 -29.33 23.86 11.90
C MET A 1 -28.96 24.90 12.95
N ARG A 2 -27.95 25.77 12.76
CA ARG A 2 -27.78 26.90 13.71
C ARG A 2 -29.04 27.78 13.69
N GLY A 3 -29.58 28.10 14.86
CA GLY A 3 -30.86 28.82 15.01
C GLY A 3 -32.11 27.97 14.80
N THR A 4 -32.00 26.68 14.48
CA THR A 4 -33.14 25.75 14.42
C THR A 4 -33.64 25.46 15.83
N VAL A 5 -34.96 25.43 16.02
CA VAL A 5 -35.61 25.10 17.30
C VAL A 5 -36.28 23.74 17.16
N LEU A 6 -35.72 22.71 17.80
CA LEU A 6 -36.30 21.36 17.76
C LEU A 6 -37.48 21.27 18.73
N ASP A 7 -38.60 20.71 18.27
CA ASP A 7 -39.83 20.50 19.06
C ASP A 7 -40.28 21.75 19.85
N GLY A 8 -40.07 22.95 19.25
CA GLY A 8 -40.37 24.24 19.88
C GLY A 8 -39.58 24.57 21.17
N ARG A 9 -38.64 23.73 21.60
CA ARG A 9 -38.00 23.80 22.92
C ARG A 9 -36.47 23.94 22.89
N TYR A 10 -35.79 23.27 21.97
CA TYR A 10 -34.33 23.21 21.96
C TYR A 10 -33.73 24.04 20.83
N THR A 11 -33.28 25.25 21.15
CA THR A 11 -32.67 26.16 20.17
C THR A 11 -31.20 25.84 19.98
N LEU A 12 -30.81 25.34 18.81
CA LEU A 12 -29.43 24.96 18.47
C LEU A 12 -28.54 26.19 18.27
N THR A 13 -27.59 26.44 19.17
CA THR A 13 -26.79 27.67 19.18
C THR A 13 -25.41 27.52 18.51
N GLU A 14 -24.77 26.37 18.69
CA GLU A 14 -23.39 26.12 18.24
C GLU A 14 -23.17 24.61 18.01
N ARG A 15 -22.39 24.23 16.98
CA ARG A 15 -22.05 22.83 16.73
C ARG A 15 -20.78 22.49 17.51
N ILE A 16 -20.87 21.55 18.45
CA ILE A 16 -19.78 21.15 19.33
C ILE A 16 -19.18 19.77 18.99
N GLY A 17 -19.78 19.02 18.05
CA GLY A 17 -19.25 17.74 17.59
C GLY A 17 -19.80 17.25 16.25
N ALA A 18 -19.08 16.29 15.65
CA ALA A 18 -19.40 15.64 14.38
C ALA A 18 -18.82 14.23 14.32
N GLY A 19 -19.57 13.25 13.81
CA GLY A 19 -19.08 11.88 13.61
C GLY A 19 -19.98 11.06 12.69
N GLY A 20 -19.63 9.80 12.42
CA GLY A 20 -20.35 8.94 11.46
C GLY A 20 -21.85 8.74 11.78
N MET A 21 -22.24 8.86 13.05
CA MET A 21 -23.63 8.72 13.49
C MET A 21 -24.42 10.06 13.54
N GLY A 22 -23.80 11.21 13.27
CA GLY A 22 -24.50 12.51 13.24
C GLY A 22 -23.71 13.72 13.77
N ALA A 23 -24.42 14.69 14.36
CA ALA A 23 -23.86 15.96 14.80
C ALA A 23 -24.31 16.34 16.22
N VAL A 24 -23.38 16.80 17.05
CA VAL A 24 -23.67 17.28 18.42
C VAL A 24 -23.65 18.80 18.43
N TRP A 25 -24.68 19.39 19.04
CA TRP A 25 -24.87 20.83 19.16
C TRP A 25 -25.02 21.23 20.63
N ARG A 26 -24.45 22.37 21.01
CA ARG A 26 -24.91 23.12 22.17
C ARG A 26 -26.28 23.71 21.80
N ALA A 27 -27.23 23.61 22.73
CA ALA A 27 -28.57 24.16 22.57
C ALA A 27 -29.04 24.79 23.88
N ARG A 28 -29.94 25.78 23.78
CA ARG A 28 -30.69 26.31 24.93
C ARG A 28 -32.00 25.54 25.08
N ASP A 29 -32.23 24.92 26.22
CA ASP A 29 -33.56 24.41 26.61
C ASP A 29 -34.41 25.60 27.06
N ALA A 30 -35.31 26.06 26.19
CA ALA A 30 -36.14 27.25 26.44
C ALA A 30 -37.14 27.08 27.59
N ARG A 31 -37.39 25.84 28.06
CA ARG A 31 -38.31 25.55 29.16
C ARG A 31 -37.61 25.51 30.52
N LEU A 32 -36.38 25.01 30.56
CA LEU A 32 -35.58 24.91 31.79
C LEU A 32 -34.49 25.99 31.91
N ASP A 33 -34.45 26.89 30.93
CA ASP A 33 -33.48 27.99 30.76
C ASP A 33 -32.03 27.61 31.08
N ARG A 34 -31.57 26.52 30.45
CA ARG A 34 -30.21 25.98 30.63
C ARG A 34 -29.60 25.52 29.31
N ASP A 35 -28.28 25.47 29.28
CA ASP A 35 -27.53 24.92 28.15
C ASP A 35 -27.45 23.39 28.25
N VAL A 36 -27.68 22.73 27.12
CA VAL A 36 -27.66 21.27 26.97
C VAL A 36 -26.88 20.88 25.72
N ALA A 37 -26.39 19.65 25.68
CA ALA A 37 -25.87 19.05 24.46
C ALA A 37 -26.98 18.24 23.78
N VAL A 38 -27.17 18.45 22.47
CA VAL A 38 -28.16 17.76 21.64
C VAL A 38 -27.43 17.01 20.54
N LYS A 39 -27.52 15.68 20.56
CA LYS A 39 -26.98 14.80 19.52
C LYS A 39 -28.09 14.52 18.50
N LEU A 40 -27.99 15.14 17.33
CA LEU A 40 -28.79 14.81 16.15
C LEU A 40 -28.21 13.56 15.50
N LEU A 41 -29.03 12.55 15.24
CA LEU A 41 -28.61 11.35 14.53
C LEU A 41 -28.91 11.45 13.02
N GLY A 42 -27.97 10.97 12.20
CA GLY A 42 -28.13 10.91 10.75
C GLY A 42 -28.74 9.57 10.32
N LEU A 43 -29.85 9.61 9.59
CA LEU A 43 -30.37 8.45 8.84
C LEU A 43 -29.73 8.40 7.44
N PRO A 44 -29.39 7.22 6.90
CA PRO A 44 -28.94 7.06 5.51
C PRO A 44 -29.94 7.67 4.51
N ARG A 45 -29.44 8.31 3.45
CA ARG A 45 -30.23 9.20 2.58
C ARG A 45 -31.32 8.52 1.73
N HIS A 46 -31.47 7.20 1.82
CA HIS A 46 -32.50 6.42 1.10
C HIS A 46 -33.23 5.39 1.99
N THR A 47 -33.15 5.48 3.32
CA THR A 47 -33.87 4.57 4.23
C THR A 47 -35.38 4.63 3.99
N SER A 48 -35.96 3.46 3.70
CA SER A 48 -37.38 3.30 3.39
C SER A 48 -38.28 3.60 4.61
N GLY A 49 -39.54 3.98 4.39
CA GLY A 49 -40.48 4.33 5.48
C GLY A 49 -40.58 3.27 6.60
N PRO A 50 -40.85 1.99 6.28
CA PRO A 50 -40.95 0.93 7.30
C PRO A 50 -39.63 0.61 8.01
N GLU A 51 -38.49 0.81 7.35
CA GLU A 51 -37.15 0.62 7.91
C GLU A 51 -36.79 1.76 8.87
N ARG A 52 -37.13 3.00 8.48
CA ARG A 52 -37.03 4.22 9.28
C ARG A 52 -37.84 4.11 10.57
N GLU A 53 -39.09 3.64 10.51
CA GLU A 53 -39.91 3.41 11.70
C GLU A 53 -39.28 2.38 12.66
N ARG A 54 -38.74 1.27 12.13
CA ARG A 54 -38.02 0.27 12.94
C ARG A 54 -36.76 0.85 13.59
N MET A 55 -35.99 1.62 12.83
CA MET A 55 -34.79 2.31 13.32
C MET A 55 -35.15 3.30 14.45
N LEU A 56 -36.15 4.16 14.25
CA LEU A 56 -36.64 5.10 15.27
C LEU A 56 -37.12 4.37 16.54
N ALA A 57 -37.87 3.27 16.39
CA ALA A 57 -38.33 2.46 17.54
C ALA A 57 -37.16 1.82 18.32
N LEU A 58 -36.12 1.36 17.63
CA LEU A 58 -34.90 0.85 18.27
C LEU A 58 -34.11 1.96 18.98
N PHE A 59 -33.98 3.14 18.35
CA PHE A 59 -33.34 4.30 18.98
C PHE A 59 -34.04 4.73 20.27
N VAL A 60 -35.37 4.85 20.25
CA VAL A 60 -36.17 5.17 21.45
C VAL A 60 -36.00 4.11 22.54
N ARG A 61 -35.91 2.82 22.17
CA ARG A 61 -35.67 1.71 23.12
C ARG A 61 -34.29 1.80 23.77
N GLU A 62 -33.23 1.98 22.99
CA GLU A 62 -31.85 2.06 23.52
C GLU A 62 -31.64 3.35 24.33
N ALA A 63 -32.22 4.48 23.91
CA ALA A 63 -32.20 5.73 24.69
C ALA A 63 -32.85 5.58 26.07
N ARG A 64 -33.98 4.85 26.17
CA ARG A 64 -34.63 4.53 27.45
C ARG A 64 -33.80 3.55 28.30
N ALA A 65 -33.13 2.59 27.69
CA ALA A 65 -32.24 1.67 28.38
C ALA A 65 -31.03 2.40 28.99
N ALA A 66 -30.41 3.31 28.23
CA ALA A 66 -29.32 4.17 28.73
C ALA A 66 -29.79 5.14 29.82
N ALA A 67 -31.00 5.72 29.69
CA ALA A 67 -31.59 6.61 30.70
C ALA A 67 -31.89 5.93 32.05
N ALA A 68 -31.98 4.59 32.08
CA ALA A 68 -32.21 3.81 33.30
C ALA A 68 -30.91 3.49 34.09
N LEU A 69 -29.73 3.87 33.57
CA LEU A 69 -28.44 3.65 34.23
C LEU A 69 -28.11 4.78 35.20
N ASP A 70 -28.25 4.52 36.50
CA ASP A 70 -27.82 5.44 37.56
C ASP A 70 -26.34 5.23 37.90
N SER A 71 -25.48 6.18 37.52
CA SER A 71 -24.05 6.18 37.81
C SER A 71 -23.40 7.54 37.62
N SER A 72 -22.61 7.98 38.59
CA SER A 72 -21.77 9.19 38.47
C SER A 72 -20.75 9.13 37.33
N TYR A 73 -20.47 7.96 36.74
CA TYR A 73 -19.50 7.77 35.65
C TYR A 73 -20.15 7.63 34.26
N ILE A 74 -21.48 7.64 34.19
CA ILE A 74 -22.26 7.60 32.94
C ILE A 74 -22.84 9.00 32.70
N VAL A 75 -23.02 9.39 31.43
CA VAL A 75 -23.76 10.61 31.10
C VAL A 75 -25.27 10.33 31.09
N PRO A 76 -26.07 10.99 31.93
CA PRO A 76 -27.51 10.79 31.95
C PRO A 76 -28.15 11.39 30.70
N VAL A 77 -29.20 10.72 30.21
CA VAL A 77 -30.07 11.28 29.17
C VAL A 77 -31.12 12.16 29.85
N PHE A 78 -31.22 13.42 29.41
CA PHE A 78 -32.23 14.36 29.90
C PHE A 78 -33.55 14.29 29.12
N ASP A 79 -33.48 14.09 27.82
CA ASP A 79 -34.67 14.02 26.96
C ASP A 79 -34.34 13.32 25.62
N HIS A 80 -35.37 12.96 24.84
CA HIS A 80 -35.24 12.38 23.51
C HIS A 80 -36.46 12.72 22.65
N GLY A 81 -36.29 12.86 21.34
CA GLY A 81 -37.38 13.17 20.43
C GLY A 81 -37.00 13.02 18.96
N ALA A 82 -37.87 13.51 18.09
CA ALA A 82 -37.61 13.64 16.66
C ALA A 82 -38.21 14.96 16.15
N ASP A 83 -37.45 15.70 15.35
CA ASP A 83 -37.91 16.90 14.66
C ASP A 83 -38.02 16.59 13.16
N GLY A 84 -39.25 16.39 12.68
CA GLY A 84 -39.51 15.75 11.39
C GLY A 84 -38.84 14.37 11.30
N ASP A 85 -37.94 14.21 10.34
CA ASP A 85 -37.17 12.97 10.09
C ASP A 85 -35.88 12.84 10.92
N VAL A 86 -35.56 13.79 11.81
CA VAL A 86 -34.29 13.83 12.53
C VAL A 86 -34.46 13.44 14.01
N PRO A 87 -34.14 12.18 14.39
CA PRO A 87 -34.10 11.79 15.80
C PRO A 87 -32.97 12.50 16.55
N TYR A 88 -33.24 12.88 17.80
CA TYR A 88 -32.28 13.57 18.66
C TYR A 88 -32.29 13.06 20.11
N LEU A 89 -31.13 13.18 20.75
CA LEU A 89 -30.91 12.88 22.18
C LEU A 89 -30.43 14.14 22.89
N VAL A 90 -31.00 14.46 24.05
CA VAL A 90 -30.63 15.61 24.88
C VAL A 90 -29.92 15.11 26.14
N MET A 91 -28.76 15.69 26.44
CA MET A 91 -27.89 15.30 27.56
C MET A 91 -27.24 16.55 28.19
N PRO A 92 -26.66 16.45 29.41
CA PRO A 92 -25.89 17.54 29.99
C PRO A 92 -24.80 18.03 29.03
N LEU A 93 -24.62 19.34 28.94
CA LEU A 93 -23.41 19.90 28.37
C LEU A 93 -22.27 19.71 29.38
N LEU A 94 -21.33 18.82 29.09
CA LEU A 94 -20.15 18.60 29.94
C LEU A 94 -19.06 19.63 29.65
N THR A 95 -18.38 20.09 30.70
CA THR A 95 -17.10 20.79 30.62
C THR A 95 -15.97 19.83 30.96
N GLY A 96 -14.79 20.03 30.36
CA GLY A 96 -13.67 19.10 30.41
C GLY A 96 -13.16 18.66 29.04
N ARG A 97 -12.35 17.60 29.01
CA ARG A 97 -11.63 17.12 27.81
C ARG A 97 -11.89 15.64 27.55
N THR A 98 -11.99 15.24 26.27
CA THR A 98 -11.98 13.82 25.92
C THR A 98 -10.59 13.22 26.17
N VAL A 99 -10.52 11.92 26.47
CA VAL A 99 -9.24 11.19 26.57
C VAL A 99 -8.47 11.32 25.24
N ASN A 100 -9.16 11.28 24.09
CA ASN A 100 -8.58 11.57 22.77
C ASN A 100 -7.91 12.97 22.70
N ALA A 101 -8.48 13.98 23.35
CA ALA A 101 -7.88 15.31 23.41
C ALA A 101 -6.71 15.40 24.41
N LEU A 102 -6.63 14.51 25.40
CA LEU A 102 -5.47 14.41 26.30
C LEU A 102 -4.29 13.72 25.61
N LEU A 103 -4.55 12.68 24.81
CA LEU A 103 -3.52 11.91 24.10
C LEU A 103 -2.88 12.68 22.94
N ARG A 104 -3.52 13.75 22.45
CA ARG A 104 -2.96 14.62 21.40
C ARG A 104 -1.85 15.57 21.87
N GLU A 105 -1.52 15.58 23.16
CA GLU A 105 -0.55 16.53 23.75
C GLU A 105 0.80 15.89 24.12
N GLY A 106 0.97 14.58 23.93
CA GLY A 106 2.24 13.88 24.17
C GLY A 106 2.14 12.37 23.95
N ASP A 107 3.27 11.67 24.09
CA ASP A 107 3.46 10.25 23.75
C ASP A 107 2.84 9.26 24.78
N GLY A 108 1.69 9.61 25.37
CA GLY A 108 1.00 8.86 26.42
C GLY A 108 0.86 9.64 27.75
N LEU A 109 0.18 9.01 28.72
CA LEU A 109 -0.13 9.59 30.04
C LEU A 109 0.69 8.94 31.16
N ALA A 110 0.76 9.59 32.32
CA ALA A 110 1.35 9.01 33.52
C ALA A 110 0.57 7.75 33.97
N PRO A 111 1.23 6.62 34.31
CA PRO A 111 0.54 5.36 34.63
C PRO A 111 -0.50 5.48 35.75
N GLU A 112 -0.26 6.34 36.74
CA GLU A 112 -1.19 6.67 37.83
C GLU A 112 -2.49 7.28 37.28
N ARG A 113 -2.36 8.17 36.30
CA ARG A 113 -3.50 8.83 35.62
C ARG A 113 -4.22 7.88 34.67
N VAL A 114 -3.51 6.95 34.04
CA VAL A 114 -4.11 5.86 33.27
C VAL A 114 -4.96 4.97 34.19
N ALA A 115 -4.42 4.57 35.34
CA ALA A 115 -5.11 3.69 36.29
C ALA A 115 -6.38 4.35 36.87
N ASP A 116 -6.30 5.64 37.20
CA ASP A 116 -7.45 6.46 37.63
C ASP A 116 -8.54 6.53 36.54
N ILE A 117 -8.21 7.00 35.32
CA ILE A 117 -9.18 7.14 34.22
C ILE A 117 -9.81 5.78 33.89
N ALA A 118 -9.00 4.75 33.67
CA ALA A 118 -9.49 3.42 33.33
C ALA A 118 -10.31 2.79 34.46
N GLY A 119 -9.92 3.01 35.73
CA GLY A 119 -10.66 2.53 36.90
C GLY A 119 -12.05 3.15 37.02
N GLN A 120 -12.20 4.44 36.66
CA GLN A 120 -13.50 5.09 36.58
C GLN A 120 -14.34 4.61 35.38
N VAL A 121 -13.73 4.33 34.22
CA VAL A 121 -14.42 3.68 33.08
C VAL A 121 -14.94 2.29 33.46
N CYS A 122 -14.16 1.49 34.19
CA CYS A 122 -14.63 0.20 34.72
C CYS A 122 -15.86 0.33 35.61
N ARG A 123 -15.97 1.41 36.42
CA ARG A 123 -17.15 1.66 37.26
C ARG A 123 -18.40 1.96 36.43
N ALA A 124 -18.27 2.67 35.31
CA ALA A 124 -19.35 2.86 34.35
C ALA A 124 -19.77 1.53 33.70
N LEU A 125 -18.80 0.77 33.17
CA LEU A 125 -19.05 -0.52 32.51
C LEU A 125 -19.70 -1.55 33.46
N ALA A 126 -19.23 -1.66 34.70
CA ALA A 126 -19.79 -2.59 35.68
C ALA A 126 -21.27 -2.31 36.00
N VAL A 127 -21.70 -1.04 36.02
CA VAL A 127 -23.12 -0.68 36.18
C VAL A 127 -23.93 -1.09 34.96
N ALA A 128 -23.45 -0.79 33.75
CA ALA A 128 -24.13 -1.18 32.51
C ALA A 128 -24.24 -2.70 32.34
N HIS A 129 -23.15 -3.43 32.60
CA HIS A 129 -23.11 -4.90 32.46
C HIS A 129 -24.06 -5.60 33.44
N ARG A 130 -24.21 -5.12 34.68
CA ARG A 130 -25.22 -5.61 35.63
C ARG A 130 -26.66 -5.36 35.17
N ALA A 131 -26.90 -4.29 34.41
CA ALA A 131 -28.19 -4.01 33.78
C ALA A 131 -28.40 -4.78 32.44
N GLY A 132 -27.46 -5.64 32.03
CA GLY A 132 -27.51 -6.36 30.75
C GLY A 132 -27.20 -5.50 29.52
N ILE A 133 -26.64 -4.31 29.71
CA ILE A 133 -26.28 -3.36 28.65
C ILE A 133 -24.78 -3.46 28.34
N VAL A 134 -24.43 -3.71 27.09
CA VAL A 134 -23.06 -3.73 26.57
C VAL A 134 -22.88 -2.52 25.67
N HIS A 135 -21.81 -1.75 25.86
CA HIS A 135 -21.59 -0.45 25.23
C HIS A 135 -21.20 -0.56 23.75
N ARG A 136 -20.32 -1.51 23.40
CA ARG A 136 -19.79 -1.78 22.05
C ARG A 136 -19.04 -0.63 21.35
N ASP A 137 -18.71 0.47 22.04
CA ASP A 137 -17.98 1.60 21.43
C ASP A 137 -17.09 2.35 22.45
N ILE A 138 -16.38 1.62 23.31
CA ILE A 138 -15.39 2.21 24.22
C ILE A 138 -14.13 2.59 23.43
N LYS A 139 -13.78 3.89 23.45
CA LYS A 139 -12.59 4.48 22.81
C LYS A 139 -12.29 5.86 23.39
N PRO A 140 -11.08 6.42 23.24
CA PRO A 140 -10.69 7.71 23.82
C PRO A 140 -11.63 8.89 23.49
N ALA A 141 -12.32 8.84 22.34
CA ALA A 141 -13.24 9.90 21.91
C ALA A 141 -14.59 9.89 22.68
N ASN A 142 -14.98 8.74 23.24
CA ASN A 142 -16.25 8.55 23.94
C ASN A 142 -16.11 8.65 25.49
N VAL A 143 -14.93 9.03 25.97
CA VAL A 143 -14.63 9.19 27.40
C VAL A 143 -14.20 10.63 27.65
N ILE A 144 -14.96 11.37 28.46
CA ILE A 144 -14.62 12.72 28.91
C ILE A 144 -14.09 12.65 30.35
N VAL A 145 -13.02 13.41 30.62
CA VAL A 145 -12.56 13.76 31.96
C VAL A 145 -13.02 15.19 32.22
N THR A 146 -13.86 15.40 33.22
CA THR A 146 -14.36 16.75 33.59
C THR A 146 -13.25 17.58 34.24
N ASP A 147 -13.48 18.88 34.39
CA ASP A 147 -12.52 19.80 35.03
C ASP A 147 -12.27 19.43 36.51
N GLU A 148 -13.23 18.78 37.17
CA GLU A 148 -13.12 18.20 38.52
C GLU A 148 -12.42 16.82 38.54
N GLY A 149 -11.93 16.34 37.39
CA GLY A 149 -11.21 15.07 37.25
C GLY A 149 -12.10 13.81 37.24
N THR A 150 -13.42 13.96 37.16
CA THR A 150 -14.36 12.82 37.09
C THR A 150 -14.52 12.33 35.65
N VAL A 151 -14.51 11.01 35.44
CA VAL A 151 -14.76 10.42 34.12
C VAL A 151 -16.25 10.29 33.83
N LYS A 152 -16.62 10.64 32.60
CA LYS A 152 -17.95 10.48 32.02
C LYS A 152 -17.86 9.70 30.71
N VAL A 153 -18.47 8.52 30.68
CA VAL A 153 -18.59 7.68 29.48
C VAL A 153 -19.85 8.05 28.70
N LEU A 154 -19.68 8.30 27.40
CA LEU A 154 -20.70 8.75 26.43
C LEU A 154 -21.27 7.58 25.62
N ASP A 155 -22.45 7.77 25.00
CA ASP A 155 -22.93 6.93 23.90
C ASP A 155 -23.17 5.41 24.18
N PHE A 156 -23.64 5.08 25.38
CA PHE A 156 -24.10 3.71 25.70
C PHE A 156 -25.21 3.23 24.76
N GLY A 157 -25.08 1.99 24.25
CA GLY A 157 -26.16 1.21 23.60
C GLY A 157 -26.50 1.56 22.14
N ILE A 158 -26.22 2.79 21.69
CA ILE A 158 -26.66 3.29 20.36
C ILE A 158 -26.09 2.45 19.20
N ALA A 159 -24.93 1.82 19.35
CA ALA A 159 -24.29 1.00 18.30
C ALA A 159 -25.16 -0.18 17.79
N LYS A 160 -26.07 -0.71 18.61
CA LYS A 160 -26.94 -1.85 18.25
C LYS A 160 -27.94 -1.51 17.12
N PHE A 161 -28.18 -0.23 16.90
CA PHE A 161 -28.96 0.33 15.79
C PHE A 161 -28.37 -0.03 14.42
N LEU A 162 -27.04 -0.17 14.32
CA LEU A 162 -26.32 -0.55 13.09
C LEU A 162 -26.27 -2.07 12.88
N ASP A 163 -26.23 -2.85 13.96
CA ASP A 163 -26.32 -4.32 13.88
C ASP A 163 -27.74 -4.77 13.42
N ALA A 164 -28.77 -4.00 13.76
CA ALA A 164 -30.17 -4.32 13.46
C ALA A 164 -30.62 -3.97 12.03
N THR A 165 -29.86 -3.15 11.29
CA THR A 165 -30.09 -2.89 9.85
C THR A 165 -29.65 -4.04 8.93
N GLY A 166 -29.16 -5.14 9.51
CA GLY A 166 -28.72 -6.32 8.76
C GLY A 166 -29.86 -7.10 8.10
N ALA A 167 -30.17 -6.80 6.84
CA ALA A 167 -30.86 -7.69 5.91
C ALA A 167 -29.98 -8.88 5.44
N THR A 168 -28.98 -9.26 6.24
CA THR A 168 -28.26 -10.54 6.26
C THR A 168 -27.76 -10.77 7.67
N GLY A 169 -28.16 -11.87 8.31
CA GLY A 169 -27.84 -12.11 9.72
C GLY A 169 -26.34 -12.29 9.96
N GLY A 170 -25.77 -11.49 10.88
CA GLY A 170 -24.49 -11.78 11.53
C GLY A 170 -23.27 -11.78 10.61
N TYR A 171 -23.14 -10.74 9.77
CA TYR A 171 -21.89 -10.29 9.15
C TYR A 171 -21.97 -8.79 8.83
N LEU A 172 -20.91 -8.02 9.11
CA LEU A 172 -20.69 -6.69 8.53
C LEU A 172 -20.19 -6.82 7.06
N THR A 173 -20.98 -7.52 6.24
CA THR A 173 -20.81 -7.51 4.78
C THR A 173 -21.56 -6.32 4.21
N ARG A 174 -20.81 -5.31 3.74
CA ARG A 174 -21.27 -4.04 3.14
C ARG A 174 -22.00 -3.08 4.09
N THR A 175 -21.27 -2.11 4.67
CA THR A 175 -21.83 -0.77 4.99
C THR A 175 -20.72 0.26 5.20
N SER A 176 -20.94 1.48 4.68
CA SER A 176 -19.90 2.49 4.41
C SER A 176 -19.65 3.50 5.55
N ASP A 177 -20.17 3.23 6.74
CA ASP A 177 -20.43 4.25 7.77
C ASP A 177 -19.76 4.02 9.14
N SER A 178 -19.00 2.93 9.32
CA SER A 178 -18.07 2.80 10.45
C SER A 178 -16.83 3.67 10.20
N PRO A 179 -16.49 4.63 11.08
CA PRO A 179 -15.22 5.36 10.94
C PRO A 179 -14.05 4.45 11.29
N ILE A 180 -13.01 4.42 10.44
CA ILE A 180 -11.75 3.65 10.62
C ILE A 180 -11.19 3.70 12.06
N GLY A 181 -11.24 4.87 12.70
CA GLY A 181 -10.84 5.06 14.10
C GLY A 181 -11.68 4.31 15.15
N THR A 182 -12.74 3.60 14.78
CA THR A 182 -13.54 2.74 15.68
C THR A 182 -13.06 1.29 15.67
N LEU A 183 -12.42 0.84 14.58
CA LEU A 183 -11.95 -0.53 14.44
C LEU A 183 -10.79 -0.84 15.40
N HIS A 184 -9.93 0.14 15.69
CA HIS A 184 -8.76 0.06 16.58
C HIS A 184 -9.05 -0.39 18.03
N TYR A 185 -10.32 -0.39 18.44
CA TYR A 185 -10.78 -0.78 19.78
C TYR A 185 -11.75 -1.96 19.73
N MET A 186 -11.98 -2.57 18.57
CA MET A 186 -13.07 -3.49 18.36
C MET A 186 -12.69 -4.93 18.71
N ALA A 187 -13.51 -5.58 19.54
CA ALA A 187 -13.21 -6.92 20.04
C ALA A 187 -13.36 -8.04 18.97
N PRO A 188 -12.53 -9.11 19.03
CA PRO A 188 -12.52 -10.22 18.07
C PRO A 188 -13.89 -10.81 17.72
N GLU A 189 -14.76 -10.97 18.72
CA GLU A 189 -16.12 -11.54 18.60
C GLU A 189 -17.13 -10.63 17.89
N ARG A 190 -16.72 -9.41 17.51
CA ARG A 190 -17.49 -8.56 16.58
C ARG A 190 -17.15 -8.85 15.11
N PHE A 191 -16.04 -9.54 14.87
CA PHE A 191 -15.60 -9.98 13.54
C PHE A 191 -15.83 -11.49 13.33
N THR A 192 -15.80 -12.27 14.40
CA THR A 192 -16.05 -13.72 14.41
C THR A 192 -17.36 -14.03 15.13
N ARG A 193 -18.18 -14.95 14.60
CA ARG A 193 -19.53 -15.23 15.14
C ARG A 193 -19.46 -15.77 16.57
N GLY A 194 -19.65 -14.91 17.56
CA GLY A 194 -19.72 -15.25 18.99
C GLY A 194 -20.67 -14.33 19.76
N PRO A 195 -21.12 -14.71 20.96
CA PRO A 195 -21.95 -13.87 21.81
C PRO A 195 -21.14 -12.70 22.41
N ALA A 196 -21.52 -11.47 22.08
CA ALA A 196 -20.93 -10.26 22.66
C ALA A 196 -21.58 -9.90 24.00
N ASP A 197 -20.92 -10.28 25.10
CA ASP A 197 -21.27 -9.89 26.47
C ASP A 197 -20.44 -8.67 26.95
N GLY A 198 -20.45 -8.36 28.25
CA GLY A 198 -19.69 -7.22 28.79
C GLY A 198 -18.18 -7.28 28.56
N ARG A 199 -17.61 -8.46 28.29
CA ARG A 199 -16.17 -8.65 28.04
C ARG A 199 -15.74 -8.15 26.67
N THR A 200 -16.69 -7.84 25.77
CA THR A 200 -16.45 -7.04 24.57
C THR A 200 -15.96 -5.63 24.95
N ASP A 201 -16.59 -4.98 25.93
CA ASP A 201 -16.20 -3.63 26.35
C ASP A 201 -14.86 -3.63 27.12
N VAL A 202 -14.55 -4.72 27.84
CA VAL A 202 -13.27 -4.89 28.55
C VAL A 202 -12.09 -5.02 27.58
N TYR A 203 -12.30 -5.64 26.41
CA TYR A 203 -11.28 -5.65 25.35
C TYR A 203 -11.03 -4.25 24.79
N SER A 204 -12.09 -3.51 24.47
CA SER A 204 -12.02 -2.12 24.00
C SER A 204 -11.34 -1.19 25.02
N LEU A 205 -11.61 -1.40 26.32
CA LEU A 205 -10.87 -0.77 27.42
C LEU A 205 -9.38 -1.13 27.39
N GLY A 206 -9.03 -2.40 27.15
CA GLY A 206 -7.64 -2.85 27.01
C GLY A 206 -6.89 -2.12 25.89
N CYS A 207 -7.53 -1.92 24.73
CA CYS A 207 -6.98 -1.14 23.63
C CYS A 207 -6.74 0.32 24.05
N MET A 208 -7.73 0.94 24.69
CA MET A 208 -7.64 2.31 25.18
C MET A 208 -6.59 2.48 26.28
N VAL A 209 -6.38 1.48 27.15
CA VAL A 209 -5.33 1.50 28.18
C VAL A 209 -3.94 1.39 27.57
N HIS A 210 -3.73 0.51 26.57
CA HIS A 210 -2.45 0.45 25.85
C HIS A 210 -2.10 1.81 25.22
N GLU A 211 -3.06 2.44 24.54
CA GLU A 211 -2.87 3.77 23.96
C GLU A 211 -2.63 4.86 25.01
N MET A 212 -3.38 4.85 26.12
CA MET A 212 -3.12 5.78 27.21
C MET A 212 -1.74 5.64 27.85
N LEU A 213 -1.11 4.46 27.78
CA LEU A 213 0.25 4.23 28.30
C LEU A 213 1.37 4.59 27.32
N THR A 214 1.12 4.44 26.01
CA THR A 214 2.15 4.41 24.96
C THR A 214 1.97 5.43 23.83
N GLY A 215 0.86 6.19 23.83
CA GLY A 215 0.52 7.12 22.75
C GLY A 215 0.02 6.45 21.46
N SER A 216 -0.20 5.14 21.42
CA SER A 216 -0.70 4.43 20.23
C SER A 216 -1.55 3.19 20.58
N PRO A 217 -2.58 2.86 19.79
CA PRO A 217 -3.38 1.64 19.99
C PRO A 217 -2.51 0.38 19.88
N PRO A 218 -2.95 -0.77 20.45
CA PRO A 218 -2.16 -2.01 20.47
C PRO A 218 -1.99 -2.63 19.08
N PHE A 219 -2.85 -2.25 18.13
CA PHE A 219 -2.78 -2.63 16.73
C PHE A 219 -3.02 -1.37 15.89
N ASP A 220 -2.16 -1.15 14.91
CA ASP A 220 -2.33 -0.19 13.82
C ASP A 220 -1.96 -0.93 12.53
N ALA A 221 -2.79 -0.79 11.50
CA ALA A 221 -2.74 -1.65 10.31
C ALA A 221 -3.30 -0.91 9.08
N PRO A 222 -2.76 -1.19 7.88
CA PRO A 222 -2.95 -0.37 6.68
C PRO A 222 -4.33 -0.44 6.03
N SER A 223 -5.20 -1.32 6.52
CA SER A 223 -6.56 -1.50 6.01
C SER A 223 -7.47 -2.02 7.10
N GLU A 224 -8.78 -1.77 6.97
CA GLU A 224 -9.77 -2.29 7.91
C GLU A 224 -9.67 -3.81 8.05
N ALA A 225 -9.49 -4.56 6.95
CA ALA A 225 -9.34 -6.01 6.97
C ALA A 225 -8.05 -6.48 7.67
N ALA A 226 -6.94 -5.75 7.53
CA ALA A 226 -5.70 -6.06 8.25
C ALA A 226 -5.84 -5.75 9.76
N LEU A 227 -6.49 -4.65 10.12
CA LEU A 227 -6.77 -4.30 11.51
C LEU A 227 -7.72 -5.32 12.17
N MET A 228 -8.74 -5.77 11.45
CA MET A 228 -9.60 -6.89 11.85
C MET A 228 -8.79 -8.18 12.07
N HIS A 229 -7.87 -8.51 11.15
CA HIS A 229 -6.97 -9.65 11.31
C HIS A 229 -6.11 -9.52 12.58
N CYS A 230 -5.53 -8.34 12.84
CA CYS A 230 -4.79 -8.06 14.08
C CYS A 230 -5.65 -8.26 15.33
N HIS A 231 -6.86 -7.70 15.34
CA HIS A 231 -7.79 -7.89 16.45
C HIS A 231 -8.17 -9.36 16.66
N VAL A 232 -8.35 -10.16 15.60
CA VAL A 232 -8.74 -11.58 15.72
C VAL A 232 -7.56 -12.52 16.05
N TYR A 233 -6.38 -12.34 15.45
CA TYR A 233 -5.30 -13.35 15.47
C TYR A 233 -3.96 -12.88 16.07
N GLU A 234 -3.55 -11.62 15.90
CA GLU A 234 -2.22 -11.14 16.33
C GLU A 234 -2.15 -10.91 17.85
N ALA A 235 -1.06 -11.30 18.52
CA ALA A 235 -0.83 -10.88 19.90
C ALA A 235 -0.42 -9.39 19.92
N PRO A 236 -0.91 -8.56 20.87
CA PRO A 236 -0.48 -7.18 20.99
C PRO A 236 0.97 -7.12 21.52
N ASP A 237 1.73 -6.10 21.11
CA ASP A 237 2.98 -5.76 21.79
C ASP A 237 2.69 -5.47 23.29
N PRO A 238 3.58 -5.87 24.21
CA PRO A 238 3.50 -5.40 25.59
C PRO A 238 3.79 -3.90 25.63
N PRO A 239 3.02 -3.08 26.37
CA PRO A 239 3.30 -1.65 26.57
C PRO A 239 4.78 -1.34 26.91
N SER A 240 5.44 -2.19 27.70
CA SER A 240 6.86 -2.03 28.06
C SER A 240 7.83 -2.07 26.86
N ALA A 241 7.47 -2.69 25.72
CA ALA A 241 8.28 -2.67 24.51
C ALA A 241 8.39 -1.28 23.87
N ARG A 242 7.38 -0.43 24.09
CA ARG A 242 7.37 0.98 23.63
C ARG A 242 7.82 1.93 24.73
N ARG A 243 7.57 1.57 26.00
CA ARG A 243 7.81 2.41 27.16
C ARG A 243 8.47 1.61 28.30
N PRO A 244 9.82 1.42 28.27
CA PRO A 244 10.52 0.47 29.14
C PRO A 244 10.46 0.74 30.65
N GLU A 245 10.02 1.93 31.09
CA GLU A 245 9.82 2.23 32.51
C GLU A 245 8.52 1.62 33.09
N LEU A 246 7.60 1.18 32.24
CA LEU A 246 6.38 0.47 32.64
C LEU A 246 6.71 -0.86 33.32
N THR A 247 5.89 -1.25 34.28
CA THR A 247 6.11 -2.46 35.08
C THR A 247 5.47 -3.69 34.41
N PRO A 248 5.98 -4.91 34.62
CA PRO A 248 5.42 -6.12 34.01
C PRO A 248 3.93 -6.37 34.34
N GLU A 249 3.44 -5.80 35.45
CA GLU A 249 2.03 -5.85 35.84
C GLU A 249 1.12 -5.07 34.86
N TRP A 250 1.62 -4.03 34.19
CA TRP A 250 0.90 -3.33 33.12
C TRP A 250 0.77 -4.19 31.87
N ASP A 251 1.85 -4.87 31.47
CA ASP A 251 1.82 -5.84 30.36
C ASP A 251 0.84 -6.99 30.66
N ALA A 252 0.88 -7.52 31.88
CA ALA A 252 -0.01 -8.57 32.36
C ALA A 252 -1.48 -8.12 32.59
N PHE A 253 -1.73 -6.82 32.67
CA PHE A 253 -3.08 -6.25 32.63
C PHE A 253 -3.57 -6.17 31.18
N VAL A 254 -2.82 -5.48 30.31
CA VAL A 254 -3.18 -5.24 28.91
C VAL A 254 -3.35 -6.56 28.15
N GLY A 255 -2.38 -7.48 28.22
CA GLY A 255 -2.48 -8.78 27.54
C GLY A 255 -3.68 -9.62 27.98
N ARG A 256 -4.10 -9.52 29.25
CA ARG A 256 -5.28 -10.23 29.76
C ARG A 256 -6.59 -9.60 29.28
N THR A 257 -6.67 -8.28 29.23
CA THR A 257 -7.82 -7.58 28.64
C THR A 257 -7.93 -7.81 27.12
N LEU A 258 -6.79 -7.97 26.42
CA LEU A 258 -6.71 -8.20 24.98
C LEU A 258 -6.69 -9.69 24.57
N THR A 259 -6.96 -10.60 25.50
CA THR A 259 -7.07 -12.04 25.22
C THR A 259 -8.18 -12.29 24.18
N LYS A 260 -7.88 -13.08 23.14
CA LYS A 260 -8.76 -13.23 21.97
C LYS A 260 -10.08 -13.88 22.34
N ASP A 261 -10.05 -14.97 23.09
CA ASP A 261 -11.25 -15.58 23.67
C ASP A 261 -11.83 -14.68 24.78
N PRO A 262 -13.10 -14.23 24.68
CA PRO A 262 -13.79 -13.52 25.76
C PRO A 262 -13.78 -14.27 27.09
N THR A 263 -13.75 -15.61 27.10
CA THR A 263 -13.77 -16.38 28.36
C THR A 263 -12.53 -16.17 29.23
N GLY A 264 -11.38 -15.80 28.62
CA GLY A 264 -10.13 -15.50 29.31
C GLY A 264 -9.96 -14.05 29.78
N ARG A 265 -10.88 -13.14 29.39
CA ARG A 265 -10.83 -11.72 29.82
C ARG A 265 -11.46 -11.54 31.21
N PRO A 266 -10.96 -10.59 32.02
CA PRO A 266 -11.61 -10.23 33.27
C PRO A 266 -12.97 -9.56 33.01
N THR A 267 -13.84 -9.57 34.02
CA THR A 267 -15.01 -8.69 34.10
C THR A 267 -14.59 -7.24 34.38
N ALA A 268 -15.49 -6.28 34.17
CA ALA A 268 -15.22 -4.87 34.48
C ALA A 268 -14.86 -4.63 35.97
N ASP A 269 -15.47 -5.38 36.90
CA ASP A 269 -15.15 -5.27 38.33
C ASP A 269 -13.79 -5.90 38.70
N GLU A 270 -13.36 -6.96 38.02
CA GLU A 270 -12.01 -7.53 38.19
C GLU A 270 -10.94 -6.63 37.56
N ALA A 271 -11.22 -6.06 36.38
CA ALA A 271 -10.35 -5.08 35.73
C ALA A 271 -10.17 -3.82 36.61
N ARG A 272 -11.25 -3.33 37.23
CA ARG A 272 -11.20 -2.23 38.23
C ARG A 272 -10.27 -2.57 39.40
N GLN A 273 -10.41 -3.76 39.98
CA GLN A 273 -9.58 -4.19 41.11
C GLN A 273 -8.09 -4.28 40.73
N ALA A 274 -7.77 -4.78 39.54
CA ALA A 274 -6.39 -4.81 39.04
C ALA A 274 -5.80 -3.41 38.85
N LEU A 275 -6.58 -2.46 38.30
CA LEU A 275 -6.16 -1.05 38.16
C LEU A 275 -5.98 -0.36 39.53
N GLU A 276 -6.83 -0.67 40.51
CA GLU A 276 -6.68 -0.18 41.89
C GLU A 276 -5.48 -0.75 42.63
N VAL A 277 -4.91 -1.88 42.18
CA VAL A 277 -3.61 -2.38 42.64
C VAL A 277 -2.48 -1.63 41.93
N LEU A 278 -2.52 -1.55 40.59
CA LEU A 278 -1.52 -0.85 39.76
C LEU A 278 -1.31 0.61 40.20
N ALA A 279 -2.40 1.33 40.50
CA ALA A 279 -2.34 2.71 41.01
C ALA A 279 -1.53 2.84 42.32
N ARG A 280 -1.61 1.82 43.20
CA ARG A 280 -0.89 1.81 44.48
C ARG A 280 0.58 1.45 44.31
N THR A 281 0.92 0.58 43.36
CA THR A 281 2.32 0.20 43.09
C THR A 281 3.08 1.29 42.36
N ALA A 282 2.42 2.04 41.47
CA ALA A 282 3.04 3.13 40.72
C ALA A 282 3.54 4.26 41.65
N GLY A 283 2.74 4.64 42.66
CA GLY A 283 3.10 5.67 43.64
C GLY A 283 4.19 5.32 44.67
N LEU A 284 4.86 4.16 44.56
CA LEU A 284 5.87 3.69 45.52
C LEU A 284 7.33 3.74 45.02
N ARG A 285 7.60 4.31 43.84
CA ARG A 285 8.97 4.47 43.32
C ARG A 285 9.60 5.81 43.77
N PRO A 286 10.81 5.82 44.37
CA PRO A 286 11.55 7.05 44.62
C PRO A 286 12.00 7.70 43.30
N VAL A 287 11.84 9.02 43.19
CA VAL A 287 12.36 9.80 42.06
C VAL A 287 13.90 9.79 42.09
N PRO A 288 14.60 9.47 40.98
CA PRO A 288 16.05 9.61 40.91
C PRO A 288 16.46 11.08 41.03
N VAL A 289 17.23 11.42 42.06
CA VAL A 289 17.81 12.77 42.20
C VAL A 289 18.91 12.93 41.15
N PRO A 290 18.87 13.96 40.27
CA PRO A 290 19.93 14.18 39.30
C PRO A 290 21.23 14.63 39.99
N PRO A 291 22.42 14.18 39.53
CA PRO A 291 23.69 14.60 40.11
C PRO A 291 23.94 16.09 39.85
N PRO A 292 24.58 16.82 40.78
CA PRO A 292 24.83 18.25 40.63
C PRO A 292 25.85 18.52 39.51
N ALA A 293 25.62 19.60 38.76
CA ALA A 293 26.49 20.01 37.66
C ALA A 293 27.89 20.44 38.15
N PRO A 294 28.97 20.14 37.41
CA PRO A 294 30.33 20.50 37.82
C PRO A 294 30.59 22.00 37.65
N VAL A 295 31.05 22.65 38.73
CA VAL A 295 31.54 24.03 38.72
C VAL A 295 32.98 24.04 38.20
N ALA A 296 33.29 24.94 37.26
CA ALA A 296 34.63 25.07 36.71
C ALA A 296 35.60 25.78 37.68
N THR A 297 36.81 25.23 37.84
CA THR A 297 37.94 25.87 38.54
C THR A 297 39.16 26.01 37.61
N PRO A 298 39.99 27.07 37.76
CA PRO A 298 41.12 27.34 36.86
C PRO A 298 42.33 26.40 37.07
N PRO A 299 43.29 26.35 36.14
CA PRO A 299 44.31 25.30 36.08
C PRO A 299 45.47 25.51 37.05
N ALA A 300 45.98 24.40 37.60
CA ALA A 300 47.30 24.31 38.21
C ALA A 300 48.11 23.21 37.51
N ALA A 301 49.40 23.47 37.30
CA ALA A 301 50.34 22.62 36.55
C ALA A 301 51.23 21.78 37.52
N PRO A 302 52.22 20.99 37.06
CA PRO A 302 52.08 19.53 37.05
C PRO A 302 53.15 18.79 37.88
N LEU A 303 52.85 17.56 38.32
CA LEU A 303 53.85 16.60 38.83
C LEU A 303 53.51 15.16 38.43
N GLU A 304 54.47 14.50 37.77
CA GLU A 304 54.64 13.04 37.67
C GLU A 304 55.78 12.59 38.63
N PRO A 305 56.11 11.29 38.79
CA PRO A 305 55.34 10.04 38.64
C PRO A 305 55.44 9.17 39.93
N VAL A 306 55.01 7.88 39.91
CA VAL A 306 55.73 6.67 40.42
C VAL A 306 54.78 5.46 40.69
N GLY A 307 55.07 4.32 40.02
CA GLY A 307 55.37 3.00 40.63
C GLY A 307 54.36 2.18 41.46
N ALA A 308 53.64 1.26 40.78
CA ALA A 308 53.51 -0.20 40.99
C ALA A 308 53.42 -0.91 42.39
N ALA A 309 52.60 -1.99 42.41
CA ALA A 309 52.67 -3.25 43.22
C ALA A 309 52.26 -3.20 44.73
N GLU A 310 51.73 -4.25 45.42
CA GLU A 310 51.21 -5.61 45.07
C GLU A 310 50.45 -6.30 46.27
N TYR A 311 49.46 -7.19 46.00
CA TYR A 311 49.00 -8.38 46.79
C TYR A 311 48.43 -8.27 48.26
N PRO A 312 47.95 -9.36 48.96
CA PRO A 312 46.84 -10.32 48.61
C PRO A 312 45.95 -10.86 49.80
N LEU A 313 45.05 -11.85 49.52
CA LEU A 313 44.35 -12.85 50.41
C LEU A 313 43.14 -12.40 51.30
N ALA A 314 41.87 -12.83 51.10
CA ALA A 314 41.17 -14.15 51.36
C ALA A 314 40.22 -14.07 52.62
N PRO A 315 39.27 -14.99 52.99
CA PRO A 315 38.91 -16.35 52.50
C PRO A 315 37.33 -16.60 52.35
N PRO A 316 36.62 -17.73 52.70
CA PRO A 316 35.80 -18.48 51.70
C PRO A 316 34.36 -19.02 52.05
N MET A 317 33.63 -19.46 51.00
CA MET A 317 32.62 -20.56 50.78
C MET A 317 31.62 -21.09 51.87
N PRO A 318 30.45 -21.65 51.44
CA PRO A 318 30.28 -23.13 51.34
C PRO A 318 29.48 -23.68 50.11
N GLN A 319 29.49 -25.01 49.89
CA GLN A 319 28.86 -25.80 48.78
C GLN A 319 27.70 -26.71 49.30
N GLY A 320 26.95 -27.54 48.54
CA GLY A 320 26.90 -28.06 47.14
C GLY A 320 25.52 -28.75 46.93
N PRO A 321 25.31 -29.94 46.29
CA PRO A 321 26.10 -30.78 45.33
C PRO A 321 25.23 -31.20 44.07
N PRO A 322 25.41 -32.37 43.37
CA PRO A 322 26.38 -32.61 42.29
C PRO A 322 25.80 -33.10 40.92
N THR A 323 26.70 -33.40 39.97
CA THR A 323 26.53 -33.69 38.51
C THR A 323 26.25 -35.17 38.14
N PRO A 324 25.91 -35.49 36.87
CA PRO A 324 26.90 -35.88 35.83
C PRO A 324 26.52 -35.37 34.39
N TRP A 325 27.22 -35.53 33.25
CA TRP A 325 28.59 -35.92 32.80
C TRP A 325 28.86 -35.36 31.35
N PRO A 326 30.05 -35.53 30.70
CA PRO A 326 30.50 -34.63 29.60
C PRO A 326 30.40 -35.15 28.15
N VAL A 327 30.59 -34.23 27.17
CA VAL A 327 30.76 -34.50 25.72
C VAL A 327 31.96 -33.66 25.17
N PRO A 328 32.79 -34.13 24.20
CA PRO A 328 34.12 -33.56 23.94
C PRO A 328 34.20 -32.29 23.06
N GLN A 329 35.35 -31.62 23.11
CA GLN A 329 35.66 -30.35 22.40
C GLN A 329 36.12 -30.54 20.94
N PRO A 330 35.87 -29.56 20.03
CA PRO A 330 36.60 -29.41 18.76
C PRO A 330 37.94 -28.68 18.93
N LEU A 331 38.92 -28.98 18.06
CA LEU A 331 40.26 -28.38 18.07
C LEU A 331 40.28 -26.90 17.63
N VAL A 332 41.26 -26.17 18.17
CA VAL A 332 41.69 -24.83 17.74
C VAL A 332 42.67 -24.94 16.55
N VAL A 333 42.51 -24.07 15.55
CA VAL A 333 43.57 -23.70 14.58
C VAL A 333 43.66 -22.18 14.52
N ALA A 334 44.87 -21.63 14.60
CA ALA A 334 45.10 -20.21 14.79
C ALA A 334 45.39 -19.44 13.49
N GLY A 335 44.68 -18.31 13.32
CA GLY A 335 45.25 -17.02 12.90
C GLY A 335 45.89 -16.83 11.51
N SER A 336 45.25 -16.01 10.68
CA SER A 336 45.96 -14.95 9.93
C SER A 336 45.04 -13.75 9.65
N GLY A 337 45.56 -12.54 9.87
CA GLY A 337 44.79 -11.28 9.84
C GLY A 337 44.68 -10.60 8.46
N PRO A 338 44.02 -9.43 8.38
CA PRO A 338 43.72 -8.75 7.12
C PRO A 338 44.98 -8.19 6.44
N ARG A 339 45.03 -8.22 5.10
CA ARG A 339 46.15 -7.71 4.28
C ARG A 339 45.79 -6.39 3.59
N PRO A 340 46.68 -5.37 3.58
CA PRO A 340 46.37 -4.03 3.07
C PRO A 340 46.52 -3.87 1.54
N TRP A 341 46.02 -2.73 1.06
CA TRP A 341 45.48 -2.49 -0.29
C TRP A 341 46.46 -1.99 -1.38
N TRP A 342 47.75 -1.86 -1.09
CA TRP A 342 48.69 -1.03 -1.88
C TRP A 342 49.65 -1.80 -2.83
N ARG A 343 49.40 -3.10 -3.10
CA ARG A 343 50.25 -3.92 -3.99
C ARG A 343 49.46 -4.60 -5.12
N ARG A 344 49.05 -3.85 -6.15
CA ARG A 344 48.63 -4.45 -7.44
C ARG A 344 48.64 -3.55 -8.68
N TRP A 345 49.67 -2.72 -8.86
CA TRP A 345 49.96 -2.08 -10.15
C TRP A 345 51.44 -2.32 -10.54
N TRP A 346 51.68 -2.66 -11.81
CA TRP A 346 52.98 -2.96 -12.47
C TRP A 346 53.65 -4.28 -12.02
N LEU A 347 54.00 -5.25 -12.90
CA LEU A 347 54.06 -5.30 -14.38
C LEU A 347 53.39 -6.57 -14.98
N PRO A 348 52.82 -6.51 -16.21
CA PRO A 348 52.29 -7.64 -16.97
C PRO A 348 53.24 -8.12 -18.11
N ALA A 349 53.03 -9.33 -18.65
CA ALA A 349 53.60 -9.73 -19.96
C ALA A 349 52.95 -10.96 -20.67
N GLY A 350 52.33 -11.90 -19.95
CA GLY A 350 52.07 -13.25 -20.51
C GLY A 350 50.69 -13.55 -21.11
N ALA A 351 49.62 -12.82 -20.74
CA ALA A 351 48.24 -13.30 -20.95
C ALA A 351 47.49 -12.71 -22.18
N ALA A 352 48.11 -11.81 -22.94
CA ALA A 352 47.44 -11.11 -24.04
C ALA A 352 47.39 -11.90 -25.38
N VAL A 353 48.20 -12.95 -25.53
CA VAL A 353 48.31 -13.71 -26.79
C VAL A 353 47.28 -14.84 -26.89
N ALA A 354 46.84 -15.41 -25.75
CA ALA A 354 45.89 -16.53 -25.73
C ALA A 354 44.44 -16.13 -26.07
N VAL A 355 44.03 -14.89 -25.78
CA VAL A 355 42.66 -14.42 -26.00
C VAL A 355 42.41 -14.00 -27.46
N ALA A 356 43.42 -13.46 -28.15
CA ALA A 356 43.32 -13.09 -29.56
C ALA A 356 43.16 -14.33 -30.48
N ALA A 357 43.79 -15.45 -30.15
CA ALA A 357 43.67 -16.69 -30.91
C ALA A 357 42.28 -17.34 -30.80
N LEU A 358 41.58 -17.19 -29.66
CA LEU A 358 40.26 -17.79 -29.45
C LEU A 358 39.13 -17.00 -30.12
N VAL A 359 39.31 -15.69 -30.31
CA VAL A 359 38.35 -14.81 -31.02
C VAL A 359 38.42 -14.98 -32.55
N ALA A 360 39.56 -15.43 -33.09
CA ALA A 360 39.75 -15.63 -34.53
C ALA A 360 39.20 -16.97 -35.07
N VAL A 361 38.79 -17.91 -34.21
CA VAL A 361 38.31 -19.26 -34.60
C VAL A 361 36.79 -19.41 -34.50
N LEU A 362 36.08 -18.48 -33.84
CA LEU A 362 34.61 -18.47 -33.72
C LEU A 362 33.90 -17.59 -34.76
N THR A 363 34.61 -16.99 -35.70
CA THR A 363 34.05 -16.19 -36.81
C THR A 363 33.74 -17.01 -38.07
N VAL A 364 33.89 -18.34 -38.04
CA VAL A 364 33.60 -19.24 -39.18
C VAL A 364 32.83 -20.49 -38.76
N VAL A 365 31.55 -20.31 -38.35
CA VAL A 365 30.37 -21.08 -38.83
C VAL A 365 29.13 -20.25 -38.46
N ASN A 366 28.55 -19.54 -39.42
CA ASN A 366 27.23 -18.93 -39.31
C ASN A 366 26.24 -19.80 -40.12
N PRO A 367 25.34 -20.58 -39.50
CA PRO A 367 24.52 -21.57 -40.21
C PRO A 367 23.27 -21.00 -40.89
N PHE A 368 23.12 -19.68 -40.96
CA PHE A 368 21.97 -19.00 -41.57
C PHE A 368 22.41 -17.92 -42.56
N ASP A 369 22.96 -18.34 -43.72
CA ASP A 369 22.89 -17.56 -44.97
C ASP A 369 23.27 -18.40 -46.21
N LYS A 370 22.31 -18.53 -47.14
CA LYS A 370 22.34 -19.00 -48.55
C LYS A 370 20.88 -19.19 -48.97
N ASP A 371 20.36 -18.67 -50.08
CA ASP A 371 20.89 -17.90 -51.22
C ASP A 371 19.96 -16.67 -51.46
N GLY A 372 20.26 -15.61 -52.21
CA GLY A 372 21.38 -15.26 -53.07
C GLY A 372 20.89 -14.48 -54.32
N GLY A 373 21.40 -13.26 -54.56
CA GLY A 373 21.16 -12.49 -55.81
C GLY A 373 20.71 -11.04 -55.61
N GLY A 374 21.58 -10.07 -55.94
CA GLY A 374 21.31 -8.62 -55.78
C GLY A 374 21.00 -7.88 -57.09
N GLY A 375 20.54 -6.64 -56.96
CA GLY A 375 20.27 -5.70 -58.07
C GLY A 375 19.99 -4.28 -57.54
N THR A 376 20.42 -3.25 -58.27
CA THR A 376 20.54 -1.85 -57.82
C THR A 376 19.30 -0.97 -58.05
N ASP A 377 19.18 0.09 -57.25
CA ASP A 377 18.52 1.39 -57.46
C ASP A 377 17.30 1.51 -58.41
N LYS A 378 16.15 1.95 -57.86
CA LYS A 378 15.47 3.23 -58.23
C LYS A 378 14.16 3.49 -57.50
N GLU A 379 13.80 4.78 -57.40
CA GLU A 379 12.44 5.24 -57.09
C GLU A 379 11.45 4.86 -58.21
N ALA A 380 10.23 4.42 -57.87
CA ALA A 380 8.96 4.96 -58.42
C ALA A 380 7.69 4.20 -57.97
N LYS A 381 6.64 4.98 -57.64
CA LYS A 381 5.20 4.78 -57.90
C LYS A 381 4.61 3.36 -58.12
N GLY A 382 3.69 2.98 -57.23
CA GLY A 382 2.25 2.92 -57.58
C GLY A 382 1.58 1.56 -57.88
N GLY A 383 0.34 1.41 -57.35
CA GLY A 383 -0.62 0.32 -57.66
C GLY A 383 -0.42 -0.98 -56.86
N GLY A 384 -1.46 -1.76 -56.55
CA GLY A 384 -2.90 -1.59 -56.77
C GLY A 384 -3.66 -2.93 -56.73
N SER A 385 -4.97 -2.89 -56.43
CA SER A 385 -5.92 -4.04 -56.30
C SER A 385 -5.74 -4.95 -55.07
N GLY A 386 -6.79 -5.48 -54.42
CA GLY A 386 -8.22 -5.12 -54.48
C GLY A 386 -9.20 -6.29 -54.72
N SER A 387 -10.03 -6.59 -53.71
CA SER A 387 -11.38 -7.21 -53.76
C SER A 387 -11.91 -7.07 -52.31
N SER A 388 -13.02 -6.39 -51.94
CA SER A 388 -14.39 -6.34 -52.48
C SER A 388 -15.06 -7.73 -52.44
N ASP A 389 -16.31 -7.90 -52.00
CA ASP A 389 -17.47 -7.00 -51.81
C ASP A 389 -18.20 -7.29 -50.45
N GLY A 390 -19.21 -6.54 -49.98
CA GLY A 390 -20.12 -5.68 -50.74
C GLY A 390 -20.90 -4.61 -49.97
N ARG A 391 -21.99 -4.14 -50.61
CA ARG A 391 -22.46 -2.74 -50.60
C ARG A 391 -23.76 -2.51 -49.83
N GLY A 392 -24.01 -1.24 -49.45
CA GLY A 392 -25.33 -0.73 -49.05
C GLY A 392 -25.36 0.78 -48.78
N THR A 393 -25.54 1.59 -49.84
CA THR A 393 -26.14 2.96 -49.90
C THR A 393 -26.38 3.75 -48.59
N GLY A 394 -26.00 5.02 -48.41
CA GLY A 394 -25.45 6.04 -49.31
C GLY A 394 -26.40 7.23 -49.51
N ASP A 395 -26.13 8.39 -48.89
CA ASP A 395 -26.54 9.71 -49.40
C ASP A 395 -25.90 10.90 -48.62
N GLY A 396 -25.85 12.09 -49.23
CA GLY A 396 -25.70 13.39 -48.52
C GLY A 396 -24.29 14.00 -48.40
N LYS A 397 -23.84 14.73 -49.44
CA LYS A 397 -22.70 15.67 -49.33
C LYS A 397 -23.09 16.91 -48.50
N GLY A 398 -22.42 17.14 -47.37
CA GLY A 398 -22.40 18.42 -46.66
C GLY A 398 -20.97 18.83 -46.33
N GLY A 399 -20.44 19.83 -47.04
CA GLY A 399 -19.05 20.26 -46.91
C GLY A 399 -18.81 21.09 -45.64
N GLY A 400 -18.43 20.43 -44.55
CA GLY A 400 -17.88 21.08 -43.36
C GLY A 400 -16.46 20.60 -43.10
N THR A 401 -15.47 21.49 -43.19
CA THR A 401 -14.10 21.23 -42.72
C THR A 401 -14.04 21.29 -41.20
N GLY A 402 -14.77 20.37 -40.55
CA GLY A 402 -14.57 20.08 -39.15
C GLY A 402 -13.17 19.50 -38.97
N ALA A 403 -12.29 20.21 -38.28
CA ALA A 403 -11.02 19.66 -37.87
C ALA A 403 -11.29 18.38 -37.09
N LYS A 404 -10.82 17.23 -37.60
CA LYS A 404 -10.85 15.98 -36.84
C LYS A 404 -10.07 16.25 -35.55
N GLY A 405 -10.76 16.15 -34.41
CA GLY A 405 -10.11 16.26 -33.11
C GLY A 405 -8.96 15.25 -32.98
N PRO A 406 -7.96 15.50 -32.12
CA PRO A 406 -6.83 14.59 -31.98
C PRO A 406 -7.35 13.18 -31.70
N ALA A 407 -6.79 12.20 -32.41
CA ALA A 407 -7.10 10.80 -32.19
C ALA A 407 -6.85 10.45 -30.71
N VAL A 408 -7.64 9.52 -30.16
CA VAL A 408 -7.40 8.95 -28.84
C VAL A 408 -5.96 8.44 -28.80
N ALA A 409 -5.20 8.85 -27.78
CA ALA A 409 -3.77 8.58 -27.74
C ALA A 409 -3.50 7.07 -27.62
N GLU A 410 -2.50 6.59 -28.36
CA GLU A 410 -2.03 5.22 -28.22
C GLU A 410 -1.55 4.95 -26.79
N GLN A 411 -1.76 3.72 -26.31
CA GLN A 411 -1.32 3.27 -25.00
C GLN A 411 0.20 3.37 -24.86
N ALA A 412 0.69 3.63 -23.64
CA ALA A 412 2.10 3.57 -23.27
C ALA A 412 2.78 2.24 -23.64
N ARG A 413 3.65 2.31 -24.65
CA ARG A 413 4.57 1.29 -25.15
C ARG A 413 5.96 1.52 -24.53
N THR A 414 6.26 0.83 -23.43
CA THR A 414 7.56 0.99 -22.74
C THR A 414 8.67 0.04 -23.20
N GLU A 415 8.39 -0.83 -24.18
CA GLU A 415 9.41 -1.70 -24.79
C GLU A 415 10.36 -0.87 -25.66
N THR A 416 9.84 0.26 -26.16
CA THR A 416 10.55 1.35 -26.83
C THR A 416 11.11 2.40 -25.86
N LEU A 417 11.09 2.17 -24.53
CA LEU A 417 11.56 3.13 -23.51
C LEU A 417 12.92 3.73 -23.89
N SER A 418 12.91 5.05 -24.05
CA SER A 418 14.07 5.86 -24.42
C SER A 418 14.44 6.85 -23.32
N ILE A 419 15.71 7.23 -23.25
CA ILE A 419 16.18 8.27 -22.33
C ILE A 419 16.21 9.59 -23.10
N GLY A 420 15.48 10.59 -22.60
CA GLY A 420 15.36 11.91 -23.20
C GLY A 420 16.54 12.82 -22.91
N THR A 421 16.71 13.82 -23.76
CA THR A 421 17.73 14.85 -23.64
C THR A 421 17.32 15.98 -22.69
N ALA A 422 18.24 16.90 -22.40
CA ALA A 422 17.93 18.16 -21.74
C ALA A 422 16.91 19.03 -22.53
N ALA A 423 16.77 18.83 -23.85
CA ALA A 423 15.76 19.53 -24.65
C ALA A 423 14.36 18.92 -24.47
N ASP A 424 14.24 17.59 -24.46
CA ASP A 424 12.98 16.88 -24.15
C ASP A 424 12.44 17.20 -22.75
N SER A 425 13.33 17.62 -21.85
CA SER A 425 13.06 17.94 -20.45
C SER A 425 12.60 19.39 -20.22
N LYS A 426 12.46 20.21 -21.26
CA LYS A 426 11.97 21.61 -21.14
C LYS A 426 10.45 21.69 -21.17
N GLY A 427 9.88 22.50 -20.29
CA GLY A 427 8.47 22.88 -20.34
C GLY A 427 8.24 24.08 -21.29
N PRO A 428 6.96 24.41 -21.58
CA PRO A 428 5.78 23.68 -21.17
C PRO A 428 5.56 22.38 -21.94
N SER A 429 4.79 21.45 -21.36
CA SER A 429 4.27 20.29 -22.07
C SER A 429 3.50 20.73 -23.33
N PRO A 430 3.60 20.01 -24.47
CA PRO A 430 2.90 20.37 -25.70
C PRO A 430 1.40 20.55 -25.49
N ALA A 431 0.83 21.57 -26.12
CA ALA A 431 -0.60 21.86 -26.03
C ALA A 431 -1.44 20.76 -26.72
N VAL A 432 -2.53 20.35 -26.07
CA VAL A 432 -3.49 19.38 -26.62
C VAL A 432 -4.48 20.12 -27.52
N GLY A 433 -4.65 19.66 -28.77
CA GLY A 433 -5.55 20.28 -29.74
C GLY A 433 -7.02 20.26 -29.27
N GLY A 434 -7.68 21.42 -29.25
CA GLY A 434 -9.05 21.55 -28.78
C GLY A 434 -9.23 21.52 -27.26
N ALA A 435 -8.15 21.54 -26.48
CA ALA A 435 -8.21 21.63 -25.03
C ALA A 435 -8.40 23.08 -24.56
N HIS A 436 -9.29 23.27 -23.60
CA HIS A 436 -9.54 24.55 -22.93
C HIS A 436 -9.22 24.43 -21.44
N ARG A 437 -8.77 25.53 -20.82
CA ARG A 437 -8.64 25.58 -19.36
C ARG A 437 -10.02 25.82 -18.75
N GLY A 438 -10.39 24.98 -17.80
CA GLY A 438 -11.63 25.12 -17.05
C GLY A 438 -12.22 23.78 -16.60
N GLY A 439 -13.18 23.86 -15.68
CA GLY A 439 -14.08 22.76 -15.34
C GLY A 439 -13.52 21.76 -14.32
N SER A 440 -14.38 20.82 -13.92
CA SER A 440 -14.11 19.87 -12.83
C SER A 440 -14.17 18.44 -13.35
N VAL A 441 -13.16 17.62 -13.02
CA VAL A 441 -13.16 16.19 -13.30
C VAL A 441 -13.48 15.41 -12.02
N THR A 442 -14.48 14.54 -12.07
CA THR A 442 -14.76 13.54 -11.05
C THR A 442 -14.12 12.21 -11.46
N VAL A 443 -13.29 11.66 -10.59
CA VAL A 443 -12.65 10.36 -10.75
C VAL A 443 -13.33 9.39 -9.80
N LEU A 444 -13.83 8.28 -10.33
CA LEU A 444 -14.48 7.21 -9.57
C LEU A 444 -13.63 5.95 -9.69
N ASP A 445 -13.07 5.47 -8.58
CA ASP A 445 -12.24 4.27 -8.56
C ASP A 445 -12.72 3.24 -7.52
N PRO A 446 -12.59 1.94 -7.82
CA PRO A 446 -13.05 0.86 -6.95
C PRO A 446 -12.10 0.59 -5.78
N TYR A 447 -10.86 1.06 -5.88
CA TYR A 447 -9.86 0.94 -4.82
C TYR A 447 -9.94 2.11 -3.86
N GLU A 448 -9.63 1.84 -2.60
CA GLU A 448 -9.53 2.84 -1.55
C GLU A 448 -8.33 3.78 -1.80
N LEU A 449 -8.48 5.05 -1.42
CA LEU A 449 -7.37 5.99 -1.33
C LEU A 449 -6.95 6.05 0.15
N THR A 450 -5.89 5.32 0.50
CA THR A 450 -5.46 5.11 1.89
C THR A 450 -4.46 6.17 2.34
N THR A 451 -3.65 6.68 1.42
CA THR A 451 -2.59 7.65 1.69
C THR A 451 -2.50 8.75 0.62
N ILE A 452 -2.04 9.92 1.06
CA ILE A 452 -1.60 11.04 0.21
C ILE A 452 -0.08 11.27 0.29
N ASP A 453 0.62 10.44 1.08
CA ASP A 453 2.06 10.59 1.31
C ASP A 453 2.88 9.89 0.21
N PRO A 454 3.72 10.62 -0.54
CA PRO A 454 4.43 10.09 -1.69
C PRO A 454 5.45 8.98 -1.35
N GLY A 455 5.85 8.85 -0.07
CA GLY A 455 6.66 7.71 0.40
C GLY A 455 5.91 6.38 0.49
N THR A 456 4.57 6.42 0.41
CA THR A 456 3.69 5.23 0.49
C THR A 456 2.79 5.04 -0.74
N MET A 457 2.44 6.10 -1.46
CA MET A 457 1.73 5.97 -2.75
C MET A 457 2.59 5.14 -3.72
N TRP A 458 2.17 3.94 -4.13
CA TRP A 458 2.99 3.10 -5.02
C TRP A 458 2.24 2.44 -6.18
N SER A 459 0.92 2.25 -6.06
CA SER A 459 0.10 1.56 -7.06
C SER A 459 -1.24 2.26 -7.30
N GLY A 460 -1.94 1.83 -8.36
CA GLY A 460 -3.35 2.17 -8.60
C GLY A 460 -3.70 3.67 -8.54
N THR A 461 -4.80 3.96 -7.86
CA THR A 461 -5.38 5.31 -7.72
C THR A 461 -4.38 6.29 -7.12
N GLU A 462 -3.69 5.89 -6.05
CA GLU A 462 -2.69 6.70 -5.34
C GLU A 462 -1.56 7.13 -6.28
N ARG A 463 -1.05 6.22 -7.11
CA ARG A 463 0.02 6.55 -8.05
C ARG A 463 -0.44 7.44 -9.22
N LEU A 464 -1.71 7.37 -9.63
CA LEU A 464 -2.24 8.28 -10.66
C LEU A 464 -2.61 9.66 -10.09
N VAL A 465 -3.08 9.72 -8.83
CA VAL A 465 -3.20 10.95 -8.04
C VAL A 465 -1.86 11.64 -7.85
N SER A 466 -0.80 10.89 -7.49
CA SER A 466 0.50 11.47 -7.18
C SER A 466 1.08 12.24 -8.38
N ARG A 467 0.79 11.81 -9.61
CA ARG A 467 1.19 12.51 -10.85
C ARG A 467 0.53 13.88 -11.04
N LEU A 468 -0.54 14.20 -10.30
CA LEU A 468 -1.16 15.54 -10.28
C LEU A 468 -0.60 16.46 -9.18
N VAL A 469 -0.26 15.87 -8.03
CA VAL A 469 0.13 16.59 -6.80
C VAL A 469 1.65 16.75 -6.65
N TYR A 470 2.41 15.77 -7.14
CA TYR A 470 3.85 15.67 -6.96
C TYR A 470 4.59 15.60 -8.31
N ARG A 471 5.77 16.21 -8.30
CA ARG A 471 6.79 16.14 -9.33
C ARG A 471 8.03 15.48 -8.72
N SER A 472 8.72 14.68 -9.53
CA SER A 472 9.92 13.93 -9.11
C SER A 472 11.14 14.42 -9.89
N LEU A 473 12.33 13.84 -9.69
CA LEU A 473 13.51 14.25 -10.46
C LEU A 473 13.32 14.00 -11.96
N THR A 474 12.83 12.83 -12.31
CA THR A 474 12.50 12.43 -13.67
C THR A 474 11.00 12.18 -13.80
N GLY A 475 10.54 11.89 -15.02
CA GLY A 475 9.16 11.46 -15.27
C GLY A 475 9.02 10.78 -16.62
N LEU A 476 8.02 9.90 -16.72
CA LEU A 476 7.72 9.17 -17.94
C LEU A 476 6.78 10.01 -18.83
N LYS A 477 7.24 10.34 -20.03
CA LYS A 477 6.50 11.03 -21.07
C LYS A 477 6.06 10.04 -22.14
N THR A 478 4.77 9.79 -22.22
CA THR A 478 4.19 9.01 -23.32
C THR A 478 4.04 9.90 -24.55
N LEU A 479 4.51 9.43 -25.70
CA LEU A 479 4.46 10.16 -26.98
C LEU A 479 3.17 9.80 -27.74
N PRO A 480 2.83 10.51 -28.85
CA PRO A 480 1.60 10.25 -29.60
C PRO A 480 1.52 8.85 -30.23
N ASP A 481 2.67 8.25 -30.53
CA ASP A 481 2.82 6.85 -30.97
C ASP A 481 2.89 5.86 -29.78
N GLY A 482 2.41 6.26 -28.60
CA GLY A 482 2.47 5.47 -27.37
C GLY A 482 3.88 5.26 -26.82
N SER A 483 4.97 5.52 -27.56
CA SER A 483 6.32 5.23 -27.10
C SER A 483 6.66 6.06 -25.86
N VAL A 484 7.33 5.46 -24.88
CA VAL A 484 7.66 6.15 -23.62
C VAL A 484 9.08 6.70 -23.66
N LYS A 485 9.24 7.95 -23.22
CA LYS A 485 10.52 8.63 -23.04
C LYS A 485 10.66 9.12 -21.59
N LEU A 486 11.73 8.72 -20.92
CA LEU A 486 12.09 9.26 -19.61
C LEU A 486 12.71 10.65 -19.79
N VAL A 487 12.17 11.67 -19.12
CA VAL A 487 12.66 13.06 -19.17
C VAL A 487 12.95 13.59 -17.77
N GLY A 488 13.71 14.68 -17.65
CA GLY A 488 13.86 15.43 -16.41
C GLY A 488 12.58 16.21 -16.08
N ASP A 489 11.93 15.88 -14.95
CA ASP A 489 10.73 16.57 -14.48
C ASP A 489 11.12 17.79 -13.64
N LEU A 490 11.58 17.61 -12.39
CA LEU A 490 12.23 18.69 -11.64
C LEU A 490 13.70 18.87 -12.05
N ALA A 491 14.36 17.81 -12.55
CA ALA A 491 15.71 17.88 -13.09
C ALA A 491 15.75 18.49 -14.50
N THR A 492 16.90 19.05 -14.89
CA THR A 492 17.14 19.65 -16.22
C THR A 492 17.33 18.62 -17.33
N ASP A 493 17.66 17.38 -16.98
CA ASP A 493 17.80 16.23 -17.89
C ASP A 493 17.41 14.94 -17.12
N ALA A 494 17.47 13.78 -17.78
CA ALA A 494 17.12 12.48 -17.18
C ALA A 494 18.19 11.91 -16.22
N GLY A 495 19.14 12.73 -15.76
CA GLY A 495 20.24 12.31 -14.91
C GLY A 495 21.46 11.78 -15.67
N ARG A 496 22.62 11.87 -15.04
CA ARG A 496 23.92 11.50 -15.63
C ARG A 496 24.57 10.38 -14.83
N PRO A 497 24.70 9.16 -15.39
CA PRO A 497 25.41 8.07 -14.74
C PRO A 497 26.93 8.29 -14.83
N SER A 498 27.63 7.89 -13.76
CA SER A 498 29.08 7.75 -13.67
C SER A 498 29.41 6.51 -12.81
N ALA A 499 30.69 6.22 -12.60
CA ALA A 499 31.16 5.02 -11.89
C ALA A 499 30.52 3.69 -12.40
N GLY A 500 30.28 3.60 -13.71
CA GLY A 500 29.62 2.45 -14.33
C GLY A 500 28.13 2.28 -13.96
N GLY A 501 27.43 3.38 -13.63
CA GLY A 501 26.03 3.35 -13.21
C GLY A 501 25.81 3.18 -11.71
N ARG A 502 26.88 3.28 -10.89
CA ARG A 502 26.81 3.32 -9.41
C ARG A 502 26.64 4.73 -8.85
N THR A 503 26.94 5.77 -9.63
CA THR A 503 26.77 7.16 -9.19
C THR A 503 25.93 7.92 -10.20
N TRP A 504 24.89 8.61 -9.73
CA TRP A 504 23.95 9.34 -10.58
C TRP A 504 23.81 10.79 -10.14
N THR A 505 24.14 11.73 -11.03
CA THR A 505 24.04 13.17 -10.76
C THR A 505 22.82 13.78 -11.47
N PHE A 506 22.08 14.61 -10.74
CA PHE A 506 20.94 15.39 -11.22
C PHE A 506 21.14 16.87 -10.89
N THR A 507 20.60 17.74 -11.74
CA THR A 507 20.57 19.19 -11.51
C THR A 507 19.14 19.70 -11.60
N LEU A 508 18.65 20.37 -10.57
CA LEU A 508 17.31 20.94 -10.51
C LEU A 508 17.16 22.16 -11.44
N LYS A 509 15.97 22.33 -11.99
CA LYS A 509 15.54 23.55 -12.70
C LYS A 509 15.47 24.76 -11.76
N GLU A 510 15.42 25.96 -12.34
CA GLU A 510 15.34 27.21 -11.59
C GLU A 510 13.91 27.58 -11.23
N GLY A 511 13.72 28.35 -10.15
CA GLY A 511 12.42 28.86 -9.73
C GLY A 511 11.39 27.80 -9.29
N LEU A 512 11.84 26.58 -8.97
CA LEU A 512 10.99 25.52 -8.47
C LEU A 512 10.50 25.84 -7.05
N THR A 513 9.19 25.77 -6.83
CA THR A 513 8.56 26.03 -5.53
C THR A 513 7.47 25.01 -5.23
N TYR A 514 7.22 24.78 -3.94
CA TYR A 514 6.01 24.13 -3.45
C TYR A 514 4.80 25.09 -3.53
N ASN A 515 3.59 24.57 -3.35
CA ASN A 515 2.36 25.36 -3.34
C ASN A 515 2.30 26.47 -2.27
N ASP A 516 3.07 26.34 -1.19
CA ASP A 516 3.24 27.37 -0.15
C ASP A 516 4.32 28.43 -0.47
N GLY A 517 4.97 28.33 -1.64
CA GLY A 517 6.00 29.25 -2.10
C GLY A 517 7.42 28.94 -1.60
N LEU A 518 7.63 27.92 -0.75
CA LEU A 518 8.98 27.51 -0.37
C LEU A 518 9.75 27.00 -1.60
N PRO A 519 11.05 27.30 -1.74
CA PRO A 519 11.87 26.76 -2.83
C PRO A 519 12.10 25.26 -2.65
N VAL A 520 11.98 24.50 -3.74
CA VAL A 520 12.37 23.08 -3.79
C VAL A 520 13.88 22.98 -3.87
N ARG A 521 14.51 22.21 -2.98
CA ARG A 521 15.97 22.08 -2.88
C ARG A 521 16.43 20.63 -3.03
N ALA A 522 17.71 20.46 -3.37
CA ALA A 522 18.37 19.17 -3.45
C ALA A 522 18.19 18.32 -2.19
N LYS A 523 18.34 18.93 -1.00
CA LYS A 523 18.21 18.26 0.30
C LYS A 523 16.81 17.71 0.61
N ASP A 524 15.77 18.27 -0.01
CA ASP A 524 14.38 17.81 0.17
C ASP A 524 14.18 16.38 -0.40
N PHE A 525 14.99 15.97 -1.38
CA PHE A 525 14.99 14.60 -1.92
C PHE A 525 15.70 13.63 -0.98
N ALA A 526 16.83 14.04 -0.39
CA ALA A 526 17.52 13.22 0.61
C ALA A 526 16.64 12.99 1.84
N HIS A 527 16.01 14.06 2.36
CA HIS A 527 15.02 14.00 3.44
C HIS A 527 13.83 13.10 3.10
N ALA A 528 13.25 13.24 1.90
CA ALA A 528 12.14 12.39 1.48
C ALA A 528 12.50 10.90 1.49
N VAL A 529 13.66 10.52 0.93
CA VAL A 529 14.14 9.13 0.91
C VAL A 529 14.45 8.62 2.33
N GLU A 530 15.17 9.40 3.15
CA GLU A 530 15.51 9.02 4.53
C GLU A 530 14.26 8.78 5.38
N ARG A 531 13.21 9.61 5.21
CA ARG A 531 11.94 9.42 5.92
C ARG A 531 11.30 8.06 5.59
N THR A 532 11.47 7.52 4.37
CA THR A 532 10.95 6.18 3.97
C THR A 532 11.66 4.98 4.62
N LEU A 533 12.69 5.21 5.44
CA LEU A 533 13.36 4.14 6.19
C LEU A 533 12.60 3.74 7.47
N GLY A 534 11.69 4.59 7.95
CA GLY A 534 10.88 4.33 9.14
C GLY A 534 9.85 3.19 8.97
N PRO A 535 9.48 2.47 10.05
CA PRO A 535 8.56 1.32 10.01
C PRO A 535 7.18 1.63 9.39
N GLN A 536 6.73 2.88 9.48
CA GLN A 536 5.49 3.38 8.89
C GLN A 536 5.51 3.44 7.34
N PHE A 537 6.67 3.22 6.70
CA PHE A 537 6.83 3.12 5.23
C PHE A 537 7.14 1.69 4.75
N SER A 538 6.97 0.69 5.64
CA SER A 538 7.23 -0.74 5.35
C SER A 538 6.46 -1.29 4.15
N LEU A 539 5.27 -0.73 3.87
CA LEU A 539 4.34 -1.13 2.80
C LEU A 539 4.43 -0.27 1.53
N GLY A 540 5.26 0.78 1.52
CA GLY A 540 5.55 1.57 0.32
C GLY A 540 6.55 0.87 -0.61
N ASP A 541 6.75 1.45 -1.81
CA ASP A 541 7.72 0.95 -2.79
C ASP A 541 9.14 0.85 -2.20
N LYS A 542 9.71 -0.35 -2.23
CA LYS A 542 11.04 -0.66 -1.67
C LYS A 542 12.17 -0.44 -2.68
N THR A 543 11.88 -0.26 -3.97
CA THR A 543 12.86 -0.28 -5.07
C THR A 543 13.92 0.82 -4.91
N LEU A 544 13.50 2.06 -4.66
CA LEU A 544 14.45 3.18 -4.53
C LEU A 544 15.40 2.99 -3.33
N ARG A 545 14.86 2.58 -2.18
CA ARG A 545 15.68 2.35 -0.97
C ARG A 545 16.60 1.13 -1.09
N SER A 546 16.17 0.04 -1.74
CA SER A 546 17.02 -1.15 -1.90
C SER A 546 18.16 -0.95 -2.89
N TRP A 547 18.00 -0.07 -3.88
CA TRP A 547 19.09 0.27 -4.81
C TRP A 547 20.12 1.24 -4.21
N ILE A 548 19.71 2.07 -3.24
CA ILE A 548 20.62 2.96 -2.49
C ILE A 548 21.34 2.22 -1.36
N LEU A 549 20.63 1.33 -0.64
CA LEU A 549 21.13 0.70 0.59
C LEU A 549 21.63 -0.76 0.43
N GLY A 550 21.33 -1.39 -0.70
CA GLY A 550 21.42 -2.86 -0.84
C GLY A 550 20.18 -3.57 -0.31
N LYS A 551 20.01 -4.84 -0.68
CA LYS A 551 18.81 -5.64 -0.38
C LYS A 551 18.63 -5.86 1.13
N ASP A 552 19.67 -6.32 1.81
CA ASP A 552 19.63 -6.74 3.22
C ASP A 552 19.26 -5.60 4.18
N ALA A 553 19.70 -4.37 3.88
CA ALA A 553 19.38 -3.17 4.67
C ALA A 553 17.89 -2.77 4.63
N THR A 554 17.10 -3.35 3.71
CA THR A 554 15.67 -3.05 3.54
C THR A 554 14.73 -4.13 4.08
N ALA A 555 15.27 -5.25 4.57
CA ALA A 555 14.53 -6.29 5.27
C ALA A 555 14.16 -5.81 6.69
N GLY A 556 12.98 -5.19 6.83
CA GLY A 556 12.42 -4.81 8.14
C GLY A 556 13.08 -3.59 8.80
N THR A 557 13.18 -2.47 8.08
CA THR A 557 13.45 -1.11 8.64
C THR A 557 14.63 -1.03 9.63
N ALA A 558 15.68 -1.82 9.39
CA ALA A 558 16.85 -1.88 10.25
C ALA A 558 17.74 -0.63 10.14
N ALA A 559 17.82 -0.03 8.95
CA ALA A 559 18.44 1.27 8.76
C ALA A 559 17.55 2.39 9.31
N ARG A 560 18.01 3.09 10.36
CA ARG A 560 17.32 4.28 10.91
C ARG A 560 17.77 5.61 10.27
N SER A 561 18.76 5.56 9.38
CA SER A 561 19.32 6.70 8.66
C SER A 561 19.97 6.22 7.36
N LEU A 562 20.20 7.14 6.43
CA LEU A 562 21.02 6.84 5.24
C LEU A 562 22.50 6.65 5.63
N PRO A 563 23.25 5.79 4.92
CA PRO A 563 24.71 5.74 5.03
C PRO A 563 25.33 7.10 4.66
N PRO A 564 26.39 7.56 5.35
CA PRO A 564 27.08 8.79 5.00
C PRO A 564 27.52 8.79 3.53
N GLY A 565 27.10 9.80 2.76
CA GLY A 565 27.41 9.93 1.33
C GLY A 565 26.52 9.11 0.38
N ALA A 566 25.52 8.36 0.87
CA ALA A 566 24.57 7.65 -0.01
C ALA A 566 23.76 8.60 -0.91
N ILE A 567 23.44 9.79 -0.39
CA ILE A 567 22.90 10.92 -1.16
C ILE A 567 23.69 12.16 -0.75
N GLU A 568 24.37 12.79 -1.71
CA GLU A 568 25.04 14.07 -1.53
C GLU A 568 24.24 15.21 -2.16
N THR A 569 24.24 16.38 -1.53
CA THR A 569 23.64 17.60 -2.08
C THR A 569 24.65 18.76 -2.04
N PRO A 570 25.61 18.82 -2.98
CA PRO A 570 26.71 19.79 -2.95
C PRO A 570 26.28 21.27 -2.98
N ASN A 571 25.04 21.53 -3.38
CA ASN A 571 24.37 22.83 -3.32
C ASN A 571 22.85 22.60 -3.41
N ASP A 572 22.04 23.66 -3.26
CA ASP A 572 20.57 23.60 -3.29
C ASP A 572 19.96 23.03 -4.60
N ARG A 573 20.74 22.83 -5.67
CA ARG A 573 20.26 22.32 -6.97
C ARG A 573 20.93 21.03 -7.48
N THR A 574 22.09 20.63 -6.96
CA THR A 574 22.77 19.40 -7.38
C THR A 574 22.49 18.29 -6.39
N ILE A 575 22.08 17.12 -6.90
CA ILE A 575 21.86 15.90 -6.11
C ILE A 575 22.72 14.80 -6.73
N VAL A 576 23.43 14.05 -5.89
CA VAL A 576 24.23 12.89 -6.31
C VAL A 576 23.79 11.68 -5.49
N PHE A 577 23.38 10.61 -6.16
CA PHE A 577 23.08 9.33 -5.54
C PHE A 577 24.26 8.38 -5.70
N HIS A 578 24.64 7.69 -4.63
CA HIS A 578 25.65 6.65 -4.62
C HIS A 578 24.95 5.32 -4.28
N LEU A 579 24.96 4.40 -5.24
CA LEU A 579 24.23 3.14 -5.19
C LEU A 579 25.15 2.01 -4.75
N GLU A 580 24.58 1.02 -4.07
CA GLU A 580 25.26 -0.19 -3.63
C GLU A 580 25.77 -1.01 -4.84
N ALA A 581 24.90 -1.20 -5.84
CA ALA A 581 25.21 -1.86 -7.10
C ALA A 581 25.00 -0.94 -8.32
N ALA A 582 25.58 -1.31 -9.46
CA ALA A 582 25.31 -0.60 -10.71
C ALA A 582 23.84 -0.76 -11.12
N ARG A 583 23.21 0.31 -11.59
CA ARG A 583 21.83 0.33 -12.10
C ARG A 583 21.72 1.27 -13.31
N PRO A 584 21.56 0.78 -14.55
CA PRO A 584 21.43 1.63 -15.75
C PRO A 584 20.08 2.36 -15.85
N ASP A 585 19.11 1.93 -15.06
CA ASP A 585 17.72 2.36 -15.02
C ASP A 585 17.32 2.98 -13.66
N PHE A 586 18.30 3.33 -12.80
CA PHE A 586 18.05 4.03 -11.53
C PHE A 586 17.18 5.29 -11.70
N ASN A 587 17.44 6.05 -12.78
CA ASN A 587 16.68 7.24 -13.14
C ASN A 587 15.22 6.96 -13.52
N VAL A 588 14.83 5.71 -13.79
CA VAL A 588 13.43 5.29 -14.01
C VAL A 588 12.69 5.16 -12.67
N ALA A 589 13.33 4.66 -11.62
CA ALA A 589 12.70 4.59 -10.28
C ALA A 589 12.38 5.99 -9.72
N LEU A 590 13.22 6.98 -10.03
CA LEU A 590 13.01 8.39 -9.69
C LEU A 590 11.86 9.07 -10.46
N ALA A 591 11.17 8.37 -11.37
CA ALA A 591 9.94 8.87 -12.01
C ALA A 591 8.68 8.59 -11.19
N GLY A 592 8.79 7.80 -10.11
CA GLY A 592 7.69 7.50 -9.19
C GLY A 592 7.49 8.56 -8.10
N PRO A 593 6.37 8.47 -7.35
CA PRO A 593 6.10 9.33 -6.18
C PRO A 593 7.18 9.23 -5.08
N THR A 594 7.78 8.07 -4.85
CA THR A 594 8.89 7.89 -3.90
C THR A 594 10.14 8.69 -4.27
N GLY A 595 10.26 9.16 -5.52
CA GLY A 595 11.28 10.10 -5.98
C GLY A 595 10.89 11.58 -5.91
N ALA A 596 9.76 11.93 -5.28
CA ALA A 596 9.32 13.30 -5.07
C ALA A 596 9.96 13.94 -3.83
N PRO A 597 10.26 15.24 -3.83
CA PRO A 597 10.87 15.93 -2.70
C PRO A 597 9.81 16.29 -1.65
N LEU A 598 10.24 16.33 -0.39
CA LEU A 598 9.47 16.89 0.73
C LEU A 598 10.38 17.81 1.56
N PRO A 599 9.92 19.00 1.96
CA PRO A 599 10.76 19.91 2.72
C PRO A 599 10.94 19.39 4.15
N GLU A 600 12.12 19.62 4.75
CA GLU A 600 12.53 19.12 6.09
C GLU A 600 11.53 19.36 7.24
N LYS A 601 10.61 20.33 7.08
CA LYS A 601 9.52 20.58 8.04
C LYS A 601 8.49 19.45 8.10
N VAL A 602 8.39 18.61 7.07
CA VAL A 602 7.50 17.45 7.01
C VAL A 602 8.19 16.27 7.70
N LYS A 603 7.82 16.02 8.96
CA LYS A 603 8.39 14.94 9.77
C LYS A 603 7.44 13.78 10.00
N ASP A 604 6.13 14.04 9.95
CA ASP A 604 5.08 13.07 10.25
C ASP A 604 5.09 11.88 9.28
N GLY A 605 4.53 10.76 9.72
CA GLY A 605 4.30 9.57 8.88
C GLY A 605 3.01 9.67 8.05
N PRO A 606 2.76 8.69 7.16
CA PRO A 606 1.59 8.69 6.27
C PRO A 606 0.25 8.73 7.02
N VAL A 607 0.17 8.14 8.22
CA VAL A 607 -1.04 8.10 9.07
C VAL A 607 -1.37 9.47 9.68
N ASN A 608 -0.36 10.30 9.97
CA ASN A 608 -0.50 11.60 10.65
C ASN A 608 -0.28 12.80 9.72
N SER A 609 -0.04 12.55 8.43
CA SER A 609 0.20 13.62 7.45
C SER A 609 -1.08 14.46 7.25
N GLY A 610 -0.98 15.74 7.62
CA GLY A 610 -1.92 16.76 7.16
C GLY A 610 -1.79 17.00 5.65
N THR A 611 -2.32 18.13 5.15
CA THR A 611 -2.14 18.52 3.74
C THR A 611 -0.65 18.73 3.43
N LEU A 612 -0.06 17.81 2.66
CA LEU A 612 1.36 17.85 2.32
C LEU A 612 1.71 18.90 1.24
N PRO A 613 2.90 19.53 1.30
CA PRO A 613 3.36 20.46 0.27
C PRO A 613 3.38 19.83 -1.12
N SER A 614 2.77 20.50 -2.10
CA SER A 614 2.58 19.99 -3.47
C SER A 614 3.52 20.70 -4.44
N THR A 615 4.27 19.94 -5.25
CA THR A 615 5.14 20.47 -6.32
C THR A 615 4.49 20.42 -7.70
N GLY A 616 3.42 19.64 -7.84
CA GLY A 616 2.65 19.45 -9.08
C GLY A 616 1.72 20.61 -9.42
N PRO A 617 1.05 20.54 -10.59
CA PRO A 617 0.07 21.52 -11.04
C PRO A 617 -1.19 21.60 -10.18
N TYR A 618 -1.42 20.63 -9.30
CA TYR A 618 -2.52 20.64 -8.34
C TYR A 618 -2.00 20.52 -6.91
N GLN A 619 -2.78 21.04 -5.97
CA GLN A 619 -2.56 20.95 -4.54
C GLN A 619 -3.74 20.29 -3.85
N ILE A 620 -3.49 19.66 -2.71
CA ILE A 620 -4.51 19.02 -1.88
C ILE A 620 -5.33 20.11 -1.19
N ASN A 621 -6.62 20.22 -1.55
CA ASN A 621 -7.55 21.17 -0.95
C ASN A 621 -8.36 20.55 0.20
N ALA A 622 -8.76 19.29 0.04
CA ALA A 622 -9.37 18.50 1.10
C ALA A 622 -9.04 17.02 0.88
N TYR A 623 -8.81 16.28 1.98
CA TYR A 623 -8.63 14.84 1.97
C TYR A 623 -9.36 14.23 3.15
N GLN A 624 -10.14 13.18 2.88
CA GLN A 624 -10.69 12.28 3.88
C GLN A 624 -10.23 10.87 3.53
N SER A 625 -9.37 10.29 4.39
CA SER A 625 -8.86 8.93 4.19
C SER A 625 -9.99 7.93 3.99
N GLY A 626 -9.79 7.04 3.01
CA GLY A 626 -10.78 6.04 2.59
C GLY A 626 -12.00 6.56 1.83
N LYS A 627 -12.12 7.87 1.58
CA LYS A 627 -13.29 8.46 0.89
C LYS A 627 -12.91 9.42 -0.26
N ASP A 628 -12.76 10.70 0.06
CA ASP A 628 -12.73 11.79 -0.92
C ASP A 628 -11.39 12.53 -0.89
N LEU A 629 -10.82 12.79 -2.06
CA LEU A 629 -9.72 13.73 -2.27
C LEU A 629 -10.17 14.83 -3.24
N VAL A 630 -10.10 16.08 -2.81
CA VAL A 630 -10.34 17.26 -3.66
C VAL A 630 -9.01 17.96 -3.92
N LEU A 631 -8.66 18.07 -5.19
CA LEU A 631 -7.51 18.78 -5.70
C LEU A 631 -7.95 20.07 -6.40
N THR A 632 -7.24 21.16 -6.15
CA THR A 632 -7.38 22.44 -6.86
C THR A 632 -6.07 22.80 -7.54
N ARG A 633 -6.07 23.72 -8.50
CA ARG A 633 -4.81 24.20 -9.13
C ARG A 633 -3.83 24.71 -8.07
N ASN A 634 -2.55 24.37 -8.25
CA ASN A 634 -1.44 24.96 -7.52
C ASN A 634 -1.06 26.31 -8.17
N PRO A 635 -1.25 27.47 -7.51
CA PRO A 635 -0.91 28.78 -8.07
C PRO A 635 0.60 29.05 -8.12
N ALA A 636 1.42 28.31 -7.37
CA ALA A 636 2.88 28.41 -7.39
C ALA A 636 3.50 27.62 -8.55
N TRP A 637 2.82 26.60 -9.08
CA TRP A 637 3.32 25.81 -10.22
C TRP A 637 3.54 26.68 -11.47
N ARG A 638 4.54 26.30 -12.27
CA ARG A 638 4.97 27.04 -13.47
C ARG A 638 5.07 26.09 -14.66
N ALA A 639 4.11 26.16 -15.58
CA ALA A 639 4.05 25.33 -16.79
C ALA A 639 5.37 25.34 -17.57
N ALA A 640 6.06 26.49 -17.69
CA ALA A 640 7.35 26.60 -18.38
C ALA A 640 8.47 25.68 -17.82
N THR A 641 8.33 25.16 -16.60
CA THR A 641 9.29 24.21 -15.99
C THR A 641 8.87 22.75 -16.10
N ASP A 642 7.63 22.46 -16.53
CA ASP A 642 7.02 21.14 -16.53
C ASP A 642 6.85 20.60 -17.97
N PRO A 643 7.63 19.58 -18.38
CA PRO A 643 7.59 19.01 -19.73
C PRO A 643 6.50 17.94 -19.91
N LEU A 644 5.73 17.64 -18.85
CA LEU A 644 4.80 16.51 -18.80
C LEU A 644 3.34 16.96 -18.70
N ARG A 645 3.04 17.93 -17.82
CA ARG A 645 1.67 18.20 -17.36
C ARG A 645 1.12 19.50 -17.97
N THR A 646 -0.09 19.45 -18.53
CA THR A 646 -0.73 20.63 -19.15
C THR A 646 -1.63 21.40 -18.17
N ALA A 647 -2.26 20.67 -17.25
CA ALA A 647 -3.19 21.16 -16.24
C ALA A 647 -4.38 21.94 -16.83
N TYR A 648 -5.26 21.27 -17.57
CA TYR A 648 -6.46 21.91 -18.13
C TYR A 648 -7.63 22.07 -17.15
N PRO A 649 -8.04 21.07 -16.33
CA PRO A 649 -9.10 21.25 -15.34
C PRO A 649 -8.75 22.23 -14.22
N ASP A 650 -9.76 22.81 -13.59
CA ASP A 650 -9.61 23.64 -12.38
C ASP A 650 -9.53 22.78 -11.11
N THR A 651 -10.27 21.67 -11.09
CA THR A 651 -10.35 20.77 -9.94
C THR A 651 -10.43 19.30 -10.35
N TYR A 652 -9.85 18.43 -9.55
CA TYR A 652 -10.18 17.00 -9.54
C TYR A 652 -10.87 16.65 -8.22
N ARG A 653 -11.93 15.85 -8.27
CA ARG A 653 -12.48 15.14 -7.10
C ARG A 653 -12.29 13.66 -7.33
N VAL A 654 -11.52 12.99 -6.49
CA VAL A 654 -11.29 11.55 -6.54
C VAL A 654 -12.09 10.91 -5.42
N GLU A 655 -12.97 9.99 -5.79
CA GLU A 655 -13.79 9.19 -4.88
C GLU A 655 -13.28 7.74 -4.96
N GLY A 656 -12.72 7.23 -3.85
CA GLY A 656 -12.27 5.85 -3.73
C GLY A 656 -13.36 4.91 -3.23
N ASN A 657 -13.09 3.60 -3.28
CA ASN A 657 -14.01 2.54 -2.81
C ASN A 657 -15.42 2.61 -3.45
N VAL A 658 -15.51 3.07 -4.70
CA VAL A 658 -16.77 3.18 -5.44
C VAL A 658 -17.07 1.84 -6.12
N ALA A 659 -18.19 1.21 -5.76
CA ALA A 659 -18.56 -0.09 -6.34
C ALA A 659 -18.65 -0.03 -7.88
N VAL A 660 -18.19 -1.06 -8.58
CA VAL A 660 -18.14 -1.12 -10.05
C VAL A 660 -19.49 -0.76 -10.70
N ASP A 661 -20.60 -1.24 -10.15
CA ASP A 661 -21.96 -0.88 -10.61
C ASP A 661 -22.29 0.61 -10.47
N GLN A 662 -21.79 1.26 -9.42
CA GLN A 662 -21.91 2.70 -9.24
C GLN A 662 -21.01 3.46 -10.22
N ILE A 663 -19.80 2.98 -10.52
CA ILE A 663 -18.94 3.58 -11.54
C ILE A 663 -19.62 3.51 -12.91
N LYS A 664 -20.15 2.33 -13.30
CA LYS A 664 -20.93 2.13 -14.53
C LYS A 664 -22.09 3.13 -14.61
N SER A 665 -23.00 3.07 -13.64
CA SER A 665 -24.24 3.86 -13.65
C SER A 665 -23.99 5.38 -13.57
N ARG A 666 -23.05 5.84 -12.74
CA ARG A 666 -22.70 7.28 -12.65
C ARG A 666 -21.99 7.80 -13.89
N THR A 667 -21.19 6.97 -14.57
CA THR A 667 -20.54 7.38 -15.83
C THR A 667 -21.55 7.46 -16.98
N LEU A 668 -22.53 6.54 -17.03
CA LEU A 668 -23.62 6.57 -18.01
C LEU A 668 -24.63 7.70 -17.75
N ALA A 669 -24.88 8.03 -16.48
CA ALA A 669 -25.80 9.11 -16.08
C ALA A 669 -25.18 10.53 -16.14
N ALA A 670 -23.89 10.65 -16.49
CA ALA A 670 -23.20 11.93 -16.58
C ALA A 670 -23.82 12.79 -17.70
N ARG A 671 -24.28 13.99 -17.33
CA ARG A 671 -24.88 14.96 -18.26
C ARG A 671 -23.83 15.58 -19.18
N PRO A 672 -24.23 16.18 -20.33
CA PRO A 672 -23.32 16.99 -21.13
C PRO A 672 -22.58 18.03 -20.26
N GLY A 673 -21.24 18.07 -20.36
CA GLY A 673 -20.37 18.89 -19.53
C GLY A 673 -19.93 18.27 -18.18
N GLU A 674 -20.59 17.22 -17.70
CA GLU A 674 -20.17 16.51 -16.46
C GLU A 674 -19.02 15.55 -16.75
N ALA A 675 -17.79 16.01 -16.45
CA ALA A 675 -16.58 15.23 -16.65
C ALA A 675 -16.38 14.17 -15.56
N VAL A 676 -16.78 12.92 -15.87
CA VAL A 676 -16.52 11.71 -15.07
C VAL A 676 -15.51 10.78 -15.76
N MET A 677 -14.61 10.15 -15.00
CA MET A 677 -13.68 9.09 -15.46
C MET A 677 -13.28 8.11 -14.34
N SER A 678 -12.57 7.03 -14.67
CA SER A 678 -11.91 6.12 -13.72
C SER A 678 -10.41 5.99 -13.99
N PHE A 679 -9.54 5.90 -12.99
CA PHE A 679 -8.10 5.70 -13.20
C PHE A 679 -7.71 4.25 -13.48
N THR A 680 -8.13 3.31 -12.63
CA THR A 680 -7.44 2.02 -12.46
C THR A 680 -7.96 0.86 -13.31
N GLY A 681 -9.14 1.04 -13.90
CA GLY A 681 -9.82 0.03 -14.73
C GLY A 681 -10.81 -0.78 -13.90
N THR A 682 -12.03 -0.94 -14.41
CA THR A 682 -13.18 -1.17 -13.51
C THR A 682 -14.10 -2.32 -13.91
N LEU A 683 -14.03 -2.85 -15.13
CA LEU A 683 -15.03 -3.79 -15.63
C LEU A 683 -14.50 -5.22 -15.78
N ALA A 684 -15.24 -6.17 -15.20
CA ALA A 684 -15.15 -7.58 -15.53
C ALA A 684 -15.77 -7.86 -16.90
N LYS A 685 -15.55 -9.07 -17.45
CA LYS A 685 -16.04 -9.45 -18.78
C LYS A 685 -17.56 -9.28 -18.95
N GLY A 686 -18.35 -9.70 -17.95
CA GLY A 686 -19.82 -9.59 -17.98
C GLY A 686 -20.37 -8.17 -17.79
N ASP A 687 -19.54 -7.22 -17.32
CA ASP A 687 -19.96 -5.83 -17.08
C ASP A 687 -19.93 -4.97 -18.35
N LEU A 688 -19.19 -5.42 -19.38
CA LEU A 688 -18.95 -4.65 -20.59
C LEU A 688 -20.19 -4.48 -21.46
N ASP A 689 -21.11 -5.43 -21.46
CA ASP A 689 -22.33 -5.34 -22.26
C ASP A 689 -23.31 -4.32 -21.65
N GLN A 690 -23.35 -4.25 -20.31
CA GLN A 690 -24.19 -3.33 -19.54
C GLN A 690 -23.71 -1.87 -19.58
N ALA A 691 -22.43 -1.62 -19.86
CA ALA A 691 -21.87 -0.27 -19.93
C ALA A 691 -22.03 0.40 -21.31
N SER A 692 -22.97 -0.06 -22.15
CA SER A 692 -23.14 0.40 -23.54
C SER A 692 -23.63 1.85 -23.58
N GLY A 693 -22.80 2.75 -24.11
CA GLY A 693 -23.03 4.21 -24.14
C GLY A 693 -21.98 5.04 -23.38
N ALA A 694 -21.22 4.44 -22.47
CA ALA A 694 -20.06 5.11 -21.86
C ALA A 694 -18.86 5.12 -22.81
N GLY A 695 -18.03 6.15 -22.73
CA GLY A 695 -16.71 6.17 -23.36
C GLY A 695 -15.78 5.14 -22.71
N ARG A 696 -14.97 4.45 -23.53
CA ARG A 696 -14.14 3.33 -23.10
C ARG A 696 -12.72 3.48 -23.62
N LEU A 697 -11.76 3.18 -22.75
CA LEU A 697 -10.37 2.89 -23.11
C LEU A 697 -10.03 1.48 -22.65
N THR A 698 -9.12 0.79 -23.34
CA THR A 698 -8.68 -0.55 -22.99
C THR A 698 -7.17 -0.68 -23.09
N ALA A 699 -6.56 -1.44 -22.18
CA ALA A 699 -5.12 -1.71 -22.18
C ALA A 699 -4.79 -3.03 -21.46
N PRO A 700 -3.80 -3.84 -21.92
CA PRO A 700 -3.16 -4.84 -21.07
C PRO A 700 -2.62 -4.23 -19.77
N SER A 701 -2.70 -5.01 -18.68
CA SER A 701 -2.11 -4.71 -17.39
C SER A 701 -0.59 -4.79 -17.39
N SER A 702 0.03 -4.11 -16.44
CA SER A 702 1.48 -4.17 -16.12
C SER A 702 1.93 -5.48 -15.43
N TYR A 703 1.13 -6.55 -15.52
CA TYR A 703 1.41 -7.86 -14.92
C TYR A 703 0.80 -9.01 -15.74
N VAL A 704 1.36 -10.21 -15.54
CA VAL A 704 0.93 -11.49 -16.11
C VAL A 704 0.33 -12.36 -15.00
N GLN A 705 -0.89 -12.86 -15.20
CA GLN A 705 -1.50 -13.87 -14.32
C GLN A 705 -0.74 -15.19 -14.51
N THR A 706 -0.17 -15.68 -13.41
CA THR A 706 0.84 -16.74 -13.41
C THR A 706 0.55 -17.72 -12.29
N TYR A 707 0.78 -19.02 -12.51
CA TYR A 707 0.80 -20.00 -11.41
C TYR A 707 2.24 -20.32 -11.02
N MET A 708 2.57 -20.10 -9.76
CA MET A 708 3.89 -20.38 -9.20
C MET A 708 3.98 -21.83 -8.77
N ILE A 709 5.10 -22.48 -9.08
CA ILE A 709 5.39 -23.84 -8.66
C ILE A 709 6.41 -23.80 -7.52
N ASN A 710 6.05 -24.33 -6.36
CA ASN A 710 6.94 -24.36 -5.20
C ASN A 710 8.07 -25.39 -5.41
N THR A 711 9.25 -24.92 -5.82
CA THR A 711 10.38 -25.77 -6.24
C THR A 711 10.98 -26.60 -5.10
N GLN A 712 10.73 -26.20 -3.84
CA GLN A 712 11.18 -26.94 -2.66
C GLN A 712 10.28 -28.15 -2.35
N ARG A 713 9.02 -28.12 -2.81
CA ARG A 713 8.07 -29.23 -2.69
C ARG A 713 8.06 -30.08 -3.96
N VAL A 714 7.83 -29.46 -5.12
CA VAL A 714 7.90 -30.11 -6.44
C VAL A 714 9.36 -30.13 -6.93
N LYS A 715 10.21 -30.90 -6.24
CA LYS A 715 11.67 -30.90 -6.45
C LYS A 715 12.09 -31.37 -7.85
N ASN A 716 11.35 -32.31 -8.44
CA ASN A 716 11.69 -32.87 -9.75
C ASN A 716 11.31 -31.90 -10.88
N ARG A 717 12.32 -31.43 -11.63
CA ARG A 717 12.14 -30.46 -12.72
C ARG A 717 11.32 -30.99 -13.90
N ALA A 718 11.35 -32.30 -14.19
CA ALA A 718 10.50 -32.88 -15.23
C ALA A 718 9.02 -32.88 -14.82
N VAL A 719 8.72 -33.10 -13.52
CA VAL A 719 7.36 -32.93 -12.98
C VAL A 719 6.89 -31.48 -13.11
N ARG A 720 7.74 -30.50 -12.77
CA ARG A 720 7.41 -29.07 -12.95
C ARG A 720 7.17 -28.70 -14.41
N LYS A 721 7.99 -29.19 -15.34
CA LYS A 721 7.77 -29.04 -16.78
C LYS A 721 6.45 -29.68 -17.21
N ALA A 722 6.12 -30.88 -16.74
CA ALA A 722 4.84 -31.53 -17.04
C ALA A 722 3.62 -30.71 -16.54
N ILE A 723 3.71 -30.09 -15.35
CA ILE A 723 2.69 -29.13 -14.90
C ILE A 723 2.56 -28.00 -15.93
N ALA A 724 3.67 -27.34 -16.25
CA ALA A 724 3.68 -26.19 -17.15
C ALA A 724 3.23 -26.52 -18.59
N THR A 725 3.50 -27.74 -19.08
CA THR A 725 3.00 -28.26 -20.36
C THR A 725 1.49 -28.53 -20.33
N ALA A 726 0.91 -28.91 -19.19
CA ALA A 726 -0.49 -29.30 -19.08
C ALA A 726 -1.47 -28.13 -18.99
N LEU A 727 -1.06 -26.99 -18.41
CA LEU A 727 -1.98 -25.91 -18.02
C LEU A 727 -2.65 -25.21 -19.22
N PRO A 728 -4.00 -25.12 -19.27
CA PRO A 728 -4.73 -24.59 -20.42
C PRO A 728 -4.99 -23.08 -20.28
N ALA A 729 -4.03 -22.26 -20.73
CA ALA A 729 -4.05 -20.81 -20.53
C ALA A 729 -5.34 -20.09 -20.96
N ALA A 730 -5.90 -20.42 -22.13
CA ALA A 730 -7.13 -19.85 -22.66
C ALA A 730 -8.38 -20.29 -21.87
N ASP A 731 -8.42 -21.54 -21.41
CA ASP A 731 -9.55 -22.04 -20.63
C ASP A 731 -9.53 -21.47 -19.20
N VAL A 732 -8.35 -21.26 -18.61
CA VAL A 732 -8.18 -20.55 -17.33
C VAL A 732 -8.57 -19.07 -17.45
N LEU A 733 -8.25 -18.41 -18.57
CA LEU A 733 -8.75 -17.07 -18.87
C LEU A 733 -10.27 -17.06 -19.07
N ALA A 734 -10.84 -18.06 -19.77
CA ALA A 734 -12.29 -18.16 -20.00
C ALA A 734 -13.08 -18.46 -18.71
N ALA A 735 -12.49 -19.18 -17.76
CA ALA A 735 -13.03 -19.41 -16.42
C ALA A 735 -12.74 -18.26 -15.43
N SER A 736 -12.00 -17.23 -15.86
CA SER A 736 -11.86 -15.99 -15.12
C SER A 736 -12.99 -15.01 -15.46
N ASP A 737 -13.29 -14.10 -14.53
CA ASP A 737 -14.16 -12.95 -14.81
C ASP A 737 -13.39 -11.80 -15.52
N GLU A 738 -12.12 -12.01 -15.89
CA GLU A 738 -11.26 -11.05 -16.59
C GLU A 738 -11.34 -11.22 -18.13
N ASN A 739 -11.06 -10.15 -18.88
CA ASN A 739 -10.62 -10.25 -20.27
C ASN A 739 -9.10 -10.22 -20.32
N GLY A 740 -8.48 -10.69 -21.41
CA GLY A 740 -7.03 -10.67 -21.56
C GLY A 740 -6.54 -11.33 -22.84
N THR A 741 -5.21 -11.43 -22.94
CA THR A 741 -4.51 -12.14 -24.03
C THR A 741 -3.63 -13.23 -23.42
N VAL A 742 -3.65 -14.43 -24.01
CA VAL A 742 -2.77 -15.54 -23.58
C VAL A 742 -1.30 -15.16 -23.74
N GLN A 743 -0.48 -15.49 -22.73
CA GLN A 743 0.95 -15.22 -22.73
C GLN A 743 1.70 -16.29 -21.91
N HIS A 744 2.79 -16.83 -22.47
CA HIS A 744 3.57 -17.91 -21.88
C HIS A 744 4.95 -17.48 -21.29
N ASN A 745 5.31 -16.20 -21.39
CA ASN A 745 6.52 -15.61 -20.79
C ASN A 745 6.17 -14.68 -19.60
N LEU A 746 7.12 -14.42 -18.69
CA LEU A 746 6.90 -13.70 -17.43
C LEU A 746 6.84 -12.18 -17.58
N LEU A 747 7.57 -11.60 -18.54
CA LEU A 747 7.60 -10.15 -18.74
C LEU A 747 6.31 -9.65 -19.40
N PRO A 748 5.52 -8.79 -18.75
CA PRO A 748 4.27 -8.29 -19.32
C PRO A 748 4.50 -7.30 -20.48
N PRO A 749 3.49 -7.09 -21.33
CA PRO A 749 3.51 -6.10 -22.40
C PRO A 749 3.97 -4.72 -21.90
N GLY A 750 4.70 -4.02 -22.75
CA GLY A 750 5.38 -2.80 -22.36
C GLY A 750 6.73 -3.04 -21.68
N VAL A 751 6.93 -4.00 -20.76
CA VAL A 751 8.23 -4.07 -20.05
C VAL A 751 9.38 -4.32 -21.03
N ARG A 752 10.41 -3.46 -21.01
CA ARG A 752 11.55 -3.57 -21.92
C ARG A 752 12.32 -4.87 -21.67
N GLY A 753 12.23 -5.77 -22.65
CA GLY A 753 12.76 -7.13 -22.59
C GLY A 753 11.69 -8.19 -22.86
N ALA A 754 10.40 -7.86 -22.73
CA ALA A 754 9.31 -8.77 -23.06
C ALA A 754 9.42 -9.29 -24.50
N ARG A 755 9.44 -10.61 -24.65
CA ARG A 755 9.49 -11.31 -25.93
C ARG A 755 8.59 -12.55 -25.82
N PRO A 756 7.64 -12.75 -26.74
CA PRO A 756 6.80 -13.93 -26.70
C PRO A 756 7.65 -15.18 -26.97
N PHE A 757 7.48 -16.19 -26.13
CA PHE A 757 7.94 -17.56 -26.35
C PHE A 757 7.01 -18.51 -25.58
N ASP A 758 6.81 -19.71 -26.11
CA ASP A 758 6.31 -20.86 -25.37
C ASP A 758 7.47 -21.85 -25.25
N LEU A 759 7.91 -22.14 -24.02
CA LEU A 759 9.07 -23.00 -23.78
C LEU A 759 8.70 -24.50 -23.72
N TYR A 760 7.41 -24.81 -23.60
CA TYR A 760 6.92 -26.16 -23.33
C TYR A 760 6.03 -26.72 -24.45
N ASP A 761 5.84 -25.95 -25.53
CA ASP A 761 4.90 -26.21 -26.62
C ASP A 761 3.50 -26.60 -26.08
N ALA A 762 3.06 -25.88 -25.06
CA ALA A 762 1.75 -26.04 -24.42
C ALA A 762 0.63 -25.46 -25.30
N GLY A 763 0.89 -24.31 -25.94
CA GLY A 763 -0.11 -23.54 -26.66
C GLY A 763 -1.27 -23.05 -25.77
N GLU A 764 -2.29 -22.46 -26.39
CA GLU A 764 -3.40 -21.82 -25.68
C GLU A 764 -4.20 -22.78 -24.77
N ARG A 765 -4.30 -24.07 -25.13
CA ARG A 765 -5.10 -25.07 -24.40
C ARG A 765 -4.28 -26.07 -23.59
N GLY A 766 -2.97 -25.84 -23.45
CA GLY A 766 -2.07 -26.82 -22.85
C GLY A 766 -1.99 -28.13 -23.66
N SER A 767 -1.14 -29.04 -23.18
CA SER A 767 -0.97 -30.36 -23.76
C SER A 767 -0.88 -31.45 -22.69
N PRO A 768 -2.03 -31.85 -22.09
CA PRO A 768 -2.07 -32.95 -21.11
C PRO A 768 -1.46 -34.26 -21.63
N ALA A 769 -1.52 -34.53 -22.94
CA ALA A 769 -0.88 -35.69 -23.56
C ALA A 769 0.65 -35.65 -23.44
N LYS A 770 1.31 -34.57 -23.87
CA LYS A 770 2.76 -34.38 -23.71
C LYS A 770 3.18 -34.37 -22.24
N ALA A 771 2.37 -33.73 -21.38
CA ALA A 771 2.62 -33.72 -19.94
C ALA A 771 2.57 -35.13 -19.31
N ARG A 772 1.66 -35.99 -19.77
CA ARG A 772 1.57 -37.40 -19.36
C ARG A 772 2.80 -38.20 -19.78
N GLU A 773 3.34 -37.95 -20.97
CA GLU A 773 4.60 -38.54 -21.44
C GLU A 773 5.77 -38.09 -20.56
N LEU A 774 5.91 -36.78 -20.30
CA LEU A 774 6.92 -36.23 -19.39
C LEU A 774 6.84 -36.82 -17.97
N LEU A 775 5.64 -37.02 -17.42
CA LEU A 775 5.46 -37.69 -16.12
C LEU A 775 5.86 -39.18 -16.15
N LYS A 776 5.50 -39.88 -17.23
CA LYS A 776 5.84 -41.30 -17.42
C LYS A 776 7.34 -41.49 -17.51
N ASP A 777 8.02 -40.69 -18.33
CA ASP A 777 9.48 -40.75 -18.54
C ASP A 777 10.25 -40.35 -17.27
N ALA A 778 9.69 -39.44 -16.46
CA ALA A 778 10.24 -39.11 -15.14
C ALA A 778 10.02 -40.21 -14.07
N GLY A 779 9.21 -41.25 -14.36
CA GLY A 779 8.78 -42.25 -13.38
C GLY A 779 7.90 -41.66 -12.27
N LYS A 780 6.99 -40.73 -12.63
CA LYS A 780 6.14 -39.94 -11.72
C LYS A 780 4.66 -39.91 -12.10
N SER A 781 4.16 -40.89 -12.84
CA SER A 781 2.72 -41.05 -13.05
C SER A 781 1.96 -41.12 -11.70
N GLY A 782 0.84 -40.39 -11.59
CA GLY A 782 0.06 -40.29 -10.35
C GLY A 782 0.67 -39.35 -9.31
N TYR A 783 1.60 -38.47 -9.68
CA TYR A 783 2.20 -37.49 -8.76
C TYR A 783 1.12 -36.60 -8.14
N ARG A 784 1.08 -36.55 -6.80
CA ARG A 784 0.13 -35.74 -6.04
C ARG A 784 0.62 -34.29 -5.93
N ILE A 785 -0.26 -33.34 -6.17
CA ILE A 785 -0.01 -31.89 -6.01
C ILE A 785 -1.15 -31.22 -5.25
N THR A 786 -0.80 -30.21 -4.44
CA THR A 786 -1.75 -29.33 -3.75
C THR A 786 -1.92 -28.02 -4.53
N LEU A 787 -3.14 -27.73 -4.98
CA LEU A 787 -3.48 -26.48 -5.66
C LEU A 787 -4.27 -25.56 -4.72
N GLY A 788 -3.67 -24.42 -4.36
CA GLY A 788 -4.28 -23.44 -3.46
C GLY A 788 -5.14 -22.39 -4.16
N TYR A 789 -6.33 -22.10 -3.64
CA TYR A 789 -7.22 -21.02 -4.10
C TYR A 789 -7.87 -20.25 -2.95
N GLY A 790 -8.25 -18.98 -3.16
CA GLY A 790 -8.74 -18.08 -2.10
C GLY A 790 -10.05 -17.33 -2.39
N SER A 791 -10.65 -17.50 -3.58
CA SER A 791 -11.90 -16.82 -3.98
C SER A 791 -12.74 -17.72 -4.90
N GLU A 792 -14.02 -17.36 -5.13
CA GLU A 792 -14.90 -18.08 -6.07
C GLU A 792 -14.36 -18.04 -7.51
N ALA A 793 -13.81 -16.91 -7.95
CA ALA A 793 -13.17 -16.79 -9.25
C ALA A 793 -11.87 -17.64 -9.33
N ASP A 794 -11.14 -17.80 -8.22
CA ASP A 794 -10.01 -18.74 -8.18
C ASP A 794 -10.48 -20.20 -8.19
N ALA A 795 -11.65 -20.53 -7.62
CA ALA A 795 -12.22 -21.87 -7.66
C ALA A 795 -12.53 -22.32 -9.10
N LYS A 796 -13.24 -21.48 -9.88
CA LYS A 796 -13.52 -21.73 -11.31
C LYS A 796 -12.24 -22.01 -12.13
N ARG A 797 -11.16 -21.27 -11.83
CA ARG A 797 -9.84 -21.48 -12.44
C ARG A 797 -9.18 -22.78 -11.96
N ALA A 798 -9.32 -23.10 -10.68
CA ALA A 798 -8.75 -24.30 -10.09
C ALA A 798 -9.38 -25.58 -10.65
N ASP A 799 -10.70 -25.59 -10.88
CA ASP A 799 -11.42 -26.71 -11.52
C ASP A 799 -10.87 -27.03 -12.93
N VAL A 800 -10.64 -25.99 -13.74
CA VAL A 800 -10.06 -26.12 -15.10
C VAL A 800 -8.62 -26.64 -15.06
N ILE A 801 -7.82 -26.17 -14.11
CA ILE A 801 -6.43 -26.60 -13.92
C ILE A 801 -6.37 -28.04 -13.40
N GLU A 802 -7.24 -28.40 -12.46
CA GLU A 802 -7.40 -29.76 -11.95
C GLU A 802 -7.69 -30.74 -13.08
N ALA A 803 -8.75 -30.47 -13.86
CA ALA A 803 -9.14 -31.34 -14.98
C ALA A 803 -8.01 -31.56 -15.99
N ALA A 804 -7.22 -30.52 -16.32
CA ALA A 804 -6.09 -30.64 -17.23
C ALA A 804 -4.92 -31.44 -16.63
N LEU A 805 -4.66 -31.29 -15.33
CA LEU A 805 -3.59 -32.02 -14.63
C LEU A 805 -3.97 -33.48 -14.36
N GLU A 806 -5.21 -33.78 -14.03
CA GLU A 806 -5.70 -35.16 -13.94
C GLU A 806 -5.65 -35.87 -15.31
N GLN A 807 -6.01 -35.17 -16.40
CA GLN A 807 -5.80 -35.69 -17.76
C GLN A 807 -4.32 -35.93 -18.07
N ALA A 808 -3.40 -35.11 -17.55
CA ALA A 808 -1.96 -35.36 -17.63
C ALA A 808 -1.48 -36.50 -16.71
N GLY A 809 -2.33 -37.03 -15.83
CA GLY A 809 -2.00 -38.14 -14.93
C GLY A 809 -1.41 -37.72 -13.58
N PHE A 810 -1.63 -36.46 -13.16
CA PHE A 810 -1.44 -36.03 -11.77
C PHE A 810 -2.61 -36.53 -10.89
N ARG A 811 -2.47 -36.35 -9.58
CA ARG A 811 -3.59 -36.35 -8.62
C ARG A 811 -3.62 -34.99 -7.94
N VAL A 812 -4.75 -34.30 -7.99
CA VAL A 812 -4.85 -32.93 -7.47
C VAL A 812 -5.60 -32.94 -6.14
N ASP A 813 -5.04 -32.25 -5.15
CA ASP A 813 -5.72 -31.97 -3.88
C ASP A 813 -6.01 -30.45 -3.85
N LEU A 814 -7.23 -30.03 -4.20
CA LEU A 814 -7.64 -28.63 -4.11
C LEU A 814 -7.71 -28.17 -2.64
N LYS A 815 -7.21 -26.97 -2.36
CA LYS A 815 -7.27 -26.36 -1.03
C LYS A 815 -7.75 -24.92 -1.06
N GLN A 816 -8.94 -24.72 -0.50
CA GLN A 816 -9.51 -23.40 -0.26
C GLN A 816 -8.95 -22.79 1.03
N ASP A 817 -8.48 -21.56 0.92
CA ASP A 817 -8.23 -20.67 2.05
C ASP A 817 -9.28 -19.55 2.09
N LYS A 818 -9.36 -18.85 3.23
CA LYS A 818 -9.94 -17.50 3.25
C LYS A 818 -9.00 -16.57 2.48
N ALA A 819 -9.56 -15.62 1.73
CA ALA A 819 -8.78 -14.66 0.94
C ALA A 819 -7.66 -13.93 1.73
N ALA A 820 -7.90 -13.63 3.02
CA ALA A 820 -6.91 -13.01 3.90
C ALA A 820 -5.72 -13.93 4.25
N ASP A 821 -5.96 -15.24 4.37
CA ASP A 821 -4.94 -16.23 4.73
C ASP A 821 -4.15 -16.71 3.49
N TYR A 822 -4.74 -16.60 2.29
CA TYR A 822 -4.24 -17.21 1.05
C TYR A 822 -2.78 -16.89 0.72
N PHE A 823 -2.41 -15.60 0.65
CA PHE A 823 -1.04 -15.20 0.32
C PHE A 823 -0.06 -15.48 1.46
N LYS A 824 -0.49 -15.37 2.72
CA LYS A 824 0.32 -15.77 3.87
C LYS A 824 0.64 -17.28 3.79
N ASN A 825 -0.36 -18.10 3.51
CA ASN A 825 -0.23 -19.55 3.40
C ASN A 825 0.59 -19.99 2.18
N ALA A 826 0.54 -19.23 1.08
CA ALA A 826 1.47 -19.38 -0.04
C ALA A 826 2.91 -19.06 0.40
N GLY A 827 3.14 -17.97 1.15
CA GLY A 827 4.44 -17.57 1.69
C GLY A 827 5.03 -18.56 2.70
N ASP A 828 4.18 -19.13 3.57
CA ASP A 828 4.48 -20.24 4.47
C ASP A 828 4.82 -21.54 3.68
N GLY A 829 4.63 -21.58 2.36
CA GLY A 829 4.95 -22.71 1.50
C GLY A 829 3.95 -23.88 1.60
N LYS A 830 2.67 -23.60 1.87
CA LYS A 830 1.64 -24.65 2.06
C LYS A 830 1.19 -25.31 0.75
N TYR A 831 1.43 -24.68 -0.40
CA TYR A 831 1.00 -25.14 -1.73
C TYR A 831 2.14 -25.63 -2.61
N ASP A 832 1.80 -26.56 -3.51
CA ASP A 832 2.67 -27.01 -4.61
C ASP A 832 2.49 -26.09 -5.83
N LEU A 833 1.25 -25.66 -6.09
CA LEU A 833 0.84 -24.76 -7.16
C LEU A 833 -0.14 -23.71 -6.60
N PHE A 834 0.06 -22.42 -6.88
CA PHE A 834 -0.84 -21.34 -6.46
C PHE A 834 -0.75 -20.12 -7.42
N ARG A 835 -1.75 -19.22 -7.41
CA ARG A 835 -1.82 -18.08 -8.35
C ARG A 835 -1.11 -16.84 -7.81
N LEU A 836 -0.36 -16.16 -8.68
CA LEU A 836 0.27 -14.86 -8.44
C LEU A 836 0.25 -13.98 -9.70
N ALA A 837 0.10 -12.68 -9.52
CA ALA A 837 0.31 -11.71 -10.60
C ALA A 837 1.80 -11.31 -10.63
N VAL A 838 2.51 -11.60 -11.73
CA VAL A 838 3.92 -11.20 -11.91
C VAL A 838 3.98 -9.91 -12.70
N GLY A 839 4.51 -8.86 -12.08
CA GLY A 839 4.69 -7.56 -12.69
C GLY A 839 5.18 -6.55 -11.68
N GLY A 840 5.34 -5.30 -12.11
CA GLY A 840 5.82 -4.22 -11.26
C GLY A 840 5.18 -2.89 -11.62
N GLY A 841 5.29 -1.92 -10.71
CA GLY A 841 4.84 -0.56 -11.00
C GLY A 841 5.73 0.13 -12.05
N LEU A 842 7.02 -0.16 -12.10
CA LEU A 842 7.94 0.52 -13.01
C LEU A 842 8.09 -0.22 -14.36
N PRO A 843 8.36 0.48 -15.48
CA PRO A 843 8.47 -0.11 -16.82
C PRO A 843 9.71 -1.00 -17.05
N VAL A 844 10.38 -1.44 -15.98
CA VAL A 844 11.68 -2.11 -15.99
C VAL A 844 11.66 -3.36 -15.11
N ALA A 845 12.16 -4.46 -15.66
CA ALA A 845 12.13 -5.78 -15.01
C ALA A 845 12.95 -5.86 -13.71
N SER A 846 14.01 -5.04 -13.61
CA SER A 846 14.85 -4.84 -12.41
C SER A 846 14.05 -4.45 -11.15
N SER A 847 12.89 -3.81 -11.33
CA SER A 847 12.01 -3.41 -10.22
C SER A 847 11.18 -4.54 -9.61
N PHE A 848 11.09 -5.71 -10.27
CA PHE A 848 10.19 -6.78 -9.81
C PHE A 848 10.73 -8.21 -10.00
N LEU A 849 11.34 -8.57 -11.13
CA LEU A 849 11.82 -9.96 -11.34
C LEU A 849 12.81 -10.44 -10.25
N PRO A 850 13.74 -9.61 -9.75
CA PRO A 850 14.60 -10.02 -8.63
C PRO A 850 13.85 -10.38 -7.35
N ASP A 851 12.70 -9.75 -7.09
CA ASP A 851 11.88 -10.00 -5.90
C ASP A 851 11.08 -11.31 -6.02
N TYR A 852 10.60 -11.64 -7.23
CA TYR A 852 9.86 -12.88 -7.48
C TYR A 852 10.73 -14.13 -7.67
N PHE A 853 12.01 -13.99 -8.10
CA PHE A 853 12.81 -15.14 -8.54
C PHE A 853 14.29 -15.16 -8.13
N GLY A 854 14.82 -14.14 -7.44
CA GLY A 854 16.15 -14.22 -6.81
C GLY A 854 16.14 -15.12 -5.57
N SER A 855 17.27 -15.68 -5.17
CA SER A 855 17.35 -16.76 -4.14
C SER A 855 16.94 -16.40 -2.70
N GLU A 856 16.54 -15.16 -2.40
CA GLU A 856 15.81 -14.87 -1.16
C GLU A 856 14.38 -15.46 -1.26
N THR A 857 13.86 -16.02 -0.17
CA THR A 857 12.61 -16.81 -0.16
C THR A 857 11.75 -16.58 1.08
N SER A 858 12.13 -15.63 1.93
CA SER A 858 11.50 -15.36 3.23
C SER A 858 10.43 -14.29 3.07
N ALA A 859 9.16 -14.65 3.17
CA ALA A 859 8.09 -13.65 3.28
C ALA A 859 8.17 -12.95 4.66
N PRO A 860 7.92 -11.63 4.76
CA PRO A 860 7.57 -10.66 3.72
C PRO A 860 8.78 -9.88 3.15
N ALA A 861 10.00 -10.40 3.31
CA ALA A 861 11.22 -9.80 2.78
C ALA A 861 11.35 -9.97 1.25
N SER A 862 10.75 -11.03 0.69
CA SER A 862 10.69 -11.29 -0.76
C SER A 862 9.34 -11.85 -1.22
N SER A 863 8.99 -11.58 -2.48
CA SER A 863 7.87 -12.20 -3.21
C SER A 863 8.22 -13.51 -3.94
N ASN A 864 9.36 -14.15 -3.64
CA ASN A 864 9.73 -15.44 -4.23
C ASN A 864 9.00 -16.62 -3.57
N TYR A 865 7.69 -16.65 -3.80
CA TYR A 865 6.81 -17.73 -3.41
C TYR A 865 7.04 -19.03 -4.20
N SER A 866 7.72 -18.98 -5.36
CA SER A 866 8.20 -20.19 -6.04
C SER A 866 9.26 -20.92 -5.21
N ARG A 867 9.92 -20.18 -4.30
CA ARG A 867 11.03 -20.61 -3.45
C ARG A 867 12.23 -21.12 -4.24
N LEU A 868 12.35 -20.67 -5.49
CA LEU A 868 13.47 -20.95 -6.39
C LEU A 868 14.76 -20.46 -5.74
N LYS A 869 15.76 -21.36 -5.70
CA LYS A 869 17.13 -21.02 -5.33
C LYS A 869 18.04 -21.59 -6.41
N ASN A 870 18.62 -20.71 -7.22
CA ASN A 870 19.39 -21.09 -8.40
C ASN A 870 20.41 -19.99 -8.73
N SER A 871 21.70 -20.28 -8.52
CA SER A 871 22.77 -19.31 -8.73
C SER A 871 22.86 -18.83 -10.18
N GLU A 872 22.53 -19.65 -11.18
CA GLU A 872 22.55 -19.20 -12.58
C GLU A 872 21.40 -18.23 -12.91
N VAL A 873 20.32 -18.23 -12.11
CA VAL A 873 19.27 -17.21 -12.17
C VAL A 873 19.74 -15.93 -11.47
N ASP A 874 20.38 -16.05 -10.30
CA ASP A 874 20.96 -14.90 -9.59
C ASP A 874 22.07 -14.21 -10.41
N ASP A 875 22.99 -14.98 -11.02
CA ASP A 875 24.05 -14.48 -11.92
C ASP A 875 23.46 -13.76 -13.14
N ALA A 876 22.36 -14.28 -13.70
CA ALA A 876 21.67 -13.66 -14.82
C ALA A 876 20.93 -12.37 -14.42
N ILE A 877 20.37 -12.34 -13.21
CA ILE A 877 19.80 -11.13 -12.58
C ILE A 877 20.90 -10.09 -12.38
N GLU A 878 22.03 -10.43 -11.76
CA GLU A 878 23.15 -9.51 -11.52
C GLU A 878 23.72 -8.96 -12.83
N ALA A 879 23.86 -9.80 -13.86
CA ALA A 879 24.31 -9.37 -15.19
C ALA A 879 23.33 -8.39 -15.85
N ALA A 880 22.01 -8.59 -15.67
CA ALA A 880 20.98 -7.69 -16.22
C ALA A 880 20.91 -6.36 -15.46
N ASP A 881 21.00 -6.42 -14.13
CA ASP A 881 21.12 -5.28 -13.20
C ASP A 881 22.36 -4.43 -13.49
N GLY A 882 23.52 -5.06 -13.68
CA GLY A 882 24.82 -4.41 -13.94
C GLY A 882 25.07 -3.99 -15.39
N ALA A 883 24.07 -4.08 -16.27
CA ALA A 883 24.24 -3.79 -17.69
C ALA A 883 24.59 -2.31 -17.95
N GLY A 884 25.43 -2.03 -18.94
CA GLY A 884 25.91 -0.66 -19.21
C GLY A 884 24.86 0.32 -19.77
N SER A 885 23.62 -0.10 -20.04
CA SER A 885 22.52 0.77 -20.49
C SER A 885 21.15 0.07 -20.43
N VAL A 886 20.05 0.83 -20.37
CA VAL A 886 18.67 0.28 -20.36
C VAL A 886 18.35 -0.62 -21.57
N PRO A 887 18.78 -0.32 -22.83
CA PRO A 887 18.64 -1.26 -23.95
C PRO A 887 19.42 -2.57 -23.76
N ALA A 888 20.59 -2.54 -23.12
CA ALA A 888 21.39 -3.73 -22.83
C ALA A 888 20.74 -4.56 -21.71
N ALA A 889 20.30 -3.90 -20.63
CA ALA A 889 19.55 -4.53 -19.54
C ALA A 889 18.34 -5.28 -20.07
N GLY A 890 17.51 -4.67 -20.92
CA GLY A 890 16.33 -5.31 -21.52
C GLY A 890 16.63 -6.59 -22.30
N LYS A 891 17.79 -6.67 -22.99
CA LYS A 891 18.22 -7.90 -23.68
C LYS A 891 18.64 -9.00 -22.71
N LEU A 892 19.12 -8.65 -21.52
CA LEU A 892 19.50 -9.60 -20.47
C LEU A 892 18.29 -10.02 -19.63
N TRP A 893 17.36 -9.12 -19.32
CA TRP A 893 16.07 -9.45 -18.70
C TRP A 893 15.24 -10.44 -19.52
N ALA A 894 15.28 -10.36 -20.85
CA ALA A 894 14.70 -11.38 -21.73
C ALA A 894 15.32 -12.78 -21.53
N LYS A 895 16.60 -12.86 -21.16
CA LYS A 895 17.26 -14.13 -20.81
C LYS A 895 16.89 -14.59 -19.39
N VAL A 896 16.73 -13.67 -18.44
CA VAL A 896 16.26 -13.98 -17.07
C VAL A 896 14.86 -14.59 -17.12
N ASP A 897 13.92 -13.96 -17.85
CA ASP A 897 12.56 -14.48 -18.09
C ASP A 897 12.64 -15.95 -18.58
N ARG A 898 13.37 -16.18 -19.68
CA ARG A 898 13.59 -17.53 -20.22
C ARG A 898 14.27 -18.47 -19.23
N ARG A 899 15.24 -18.03 -18.42
CA ARG A 899 15.99 -18.89 -17.50
C ARG A 899 15.13 -19.35 -16.31
N VAL A 900 14.30 -18.47 -15.78
CA VAL A 900 13.29 -18.83 -14.75
C VAL A 900 12.29 -19.85 -15.31
N MET A 901 11.86 -19.65 -16.56
CA MET A 901 11.00 -20.61 -17.26
C MET A 901 11.72 -21.94 -17.54
N GLU A 902 13.02 -21.95 -17.85
CA GLU A 902 13.78 -23.20 -18.00
C GLU A 902 13.77 -24.04 -16.72
N GLU A 903 13.81 -23.41 -15.54
CA GLU A 903 13.69 -24.08 -14.23
C GLU A 903 12.25 -24.51 -13.88
N ALA A 904 11.26 -24.08 -14.66
CA ALA A 904 9.83 -24.31 -14.42
C ALA A 904 9.42 -23.93 -12.99
N ALA A 905 9.82 -22.74 -12.55
CA ALA A 905 9.39 -22.16 -11.27
C ALA A 905 8.01 -21.48 -11.34
N ALA A 906 7.53 -21.21 -12.56
CA ALA A 906 6.29 -20.49 -12.83
C ALA A 906 5.66 -20.95 -14.16
N VAL A 907 4.35 -20.71 -14.29
CA VAL A 907 3.55 -20.96 -15.50
C VAL A 907 2.72 -19.70 -15.80
N PRO A 908 3.21 -18.80 -16.66
CA PRO A 908 2.46 -17.64 -17.14
C PRO A 908 1.31 -18.12 -18.03
N LEU A 909 0.12 -17.52 -17.86
CA LEU A 909 -1.07 -17.91 -18.62
C LEU A 909 -1.61 -16.77 -19.47
N TYR A 910 -1.84 -15.59 -18.89
CA TYR A 910 -2.45 -14.48 -19.62
C TYR A 910 -2.16 -13.11 -19.00
N VAL A 911 -2.31 -12.07 -19.82
CA VAL A 911 -2.25 -10.66 -19.41
C VAL A 911 -3.67 -10.11 -19.40
N PRO A 912 -4.22 -9.72 -18.25
CA PRO A 912 -5.52 -9.06 -18.18
C PRO A 912 -5.60 -7.79 -19.03
N THR A 913 -6.71 -7.58 -19.72
CA THR A 913 -7.07 -6.33 -20.40
C THR A 913 -7.99 -5.53 -19.49
N ARG A 914 -7.49 -4.43 -18.96
CA ARG A 914 -8.25 -3.46 -18.17
C ARG A 914 -9.10 -2.60 -19.08
N THR A 915 -10.36 -2.36 -18.68
CA THR A 915 -11.25 -1.38 -19.32
C THR A 915 -11.51 -0.23 -18.38
N PHE A 916 -11.34 1.00 -18.88
CA PHE A 916 -11.53 2.24 -18.14
C PHE A 916 -12.73 2.98 -18.71
N LEU A 917 -13.59 3.49 -17.83
CA LEU A 917 -14.78 4.22 -18.22
C LEU A 917 -14.55 5.73 -18.14
N HIS A 918 -15.15 6.46 -19.08
CA HIS A 918 -15.25 7.92 -19.02
C HIS A 918 -16.55 8.43 -19.68
N SER A 919 -16.98 9.59 -19.21
CA SER A 919 -18.07 10.39 -19.78
C SER A 919 -17.69 10.99 -21.14
N GLU A 920 -18.70 11.49 -21.87
CA GLU A 920 -18.46 12.26 -23.10
C GLU A 920 -17.78 13.61 -22.88
N ALA A 921 -17.82 14.17 -21.67
CA ALA A 921 -17.22 15.48 -21.38
C ALA A 921 -15.70 15.43 -21.20
N VAL A 922 -15.11 14.29 -20.79
CA VAL A 922 -13.65 14.17 -20.64
C VAL A 922 -12.98 13.84 -21.98
N ARG A 923 -11.92 14.59 -22.33
CA ARG A 923 -11.09 14.38 -23.53
C ARG A 923 -9.60 14.54 -23.18
N GLY A 924 -8.72 14.25 -24.14
CA GLY A 924 -7.26 14.28 -23.93
C GLY A 924 -6.72 13.11 -23.08
N LEU A 925 -7.50 12.04 -22.94
CA LEU A 925 -7.12 10.85 -22.18
C LEU A 925 -6.11 9.99 -22.95
N GLN A 926 -5.17 9.42 -22.21
CA GLN A 926 -4.19 8.44 -22.66
C GLN A 926 -4.09 7.34 -21.60
N VAL A 927 -3.83 6.09 -22.00
CA VAL A 927 -3.57 5.02 -21.03
C VAL A 927 -2.06 4.89 -20.83
N ASP A 928 -1.61 5.18 -19.62
CA ASP A 928 -0.24 4.95 -19.17
C ASP A 928 -0.17 3.60 -18.41
N LEU A 929 1.00 3.28 -17.85
CA LEU A 929 1.32 1.97 -17.27
C LEU A 929 0.40 1.51 -16.13
N ASP A 930 -0.14 2.47 -15.37
CA ASP A 930 -0.96 2.21 -14.18
C ASP A 930 -2.47 2.32 -14.46
N GLY A 931 -2.84 2.88 -15.61
CA GLY A 931 -4.21 3.27 -15.94
C GLY A 931 -4.31 4.61 -16.69
N VAL A 932 -5.48 5.23 -16.64
CA VAL A 932 -5.76 6.45 -17.42
C VAL A 932 -5.00 7.66 -16.86
N SER A 933 -4.14 8.24 -17.70
CA SER A 933 -3.32 9.40 -17.40
C SER A 933 -4.16 10.69 -17.32
N PRO A 934 -4.16 11.40 -16.18
CA PRO A 934 -4.86 12.68 -16.06
C PRO A 934 -4.03 13.87 -16.59
N LEU A 935 -2.79 13.66 -17.05
CA LEU A 935 -1.84 14.74 -17.34
C LEU A 935 -2.23 15.65 -18.51
N ASN A 936 -2.97 15.08 -19.47
CA ASN A 936 -3.45 15.73 -20.68
C ASN A 936 -4.98 15.88 -20.72
N ALA A 937 -5.68 15.38 -19.69
CA ALA A 937 -7.13 15.40 -19.62
C ALA A 937 -7.66 16.85 -19.62
N TYR A 938 -8.78 17.08 -20.28
CA TYR A 938 -9.50 18.35 -20.26
C TYR A 938 -11.03 18.12 -20.32
N VAL A 939 -11.77 19.11 -19.82
CA VAL A 939 -13.24 19.11 -19.89
C VAL A 939 -13.65 19.80 -21.19
N ARG A 940 -14.49 19.14 -21.98
CA ARG A 940 -15.15 19.72 -23.15
C ARG A 940 -16.27 20.68 -22.66
N PRO A 941 -16.32 21.93 -23.14
CA PRO A 941 -17.42 22.86 -22.86
C PRO A 941 -18.79 22.33 -23.30
#